data_AF-A0A359FXY3-F1
#
_entry.id   AF-A0A359FXY3-F1
#
_cell.length_a   1.000
_cell.length_b   1.000
_cell.length_c   1.000
_cell.angle_alpha   90.00
_cell.angle_beta   90.00
_cell.angle_gamma   90.00
#
_symmetry.space_group_name_H-M   'P 1'
#
loop_
_entity.id
_entity.type
_entity.pdbx_description
1 polymer ?
#
loop_
_entity_poly.entity_id
_entity_poly.type
_entity_poly.pdbx_seq_one_letter_code
_entity_poly.pdbx_strand_id
1 'polypeptide(L)'
;MKKKRQAAFPRAILRNLADEIKKMAGSNEGRLFILEMVEEIPYDIRAQVIEGLSAFYEDEIVEFFQMLKAEYGSEMESLCARALEKFSMAGLDISPPIFFRGSFLRAYATCSRHTGRLSLDIAWKASGKGVHVESFYLTFNADGLHSFFLVENMPLAQFEHDRQVLGEMVELSFDEASLLISQAFALNLRHMSRPSVGRFLYQKYLSHSIAISEIQERELLHRISPRLTPRQLVNSFFYALKYQDLSYILSLISASNAPQALQQFDGFLKLGKTLLEGQVEEVYASGKHARVIASSLGLKDHELEQYSYCFYLVKVGSGHWSIVDIQNLPPQAKTRTTLANPLEANVFCRVYEITDMDEFFLVLDKIDNIREMEELPYGIHMRLTCFEDNFNHGVSFFTGVIADMIINGDEFVVISREQSTAAEIHKLFVSLSGIPVIYRGEYEVSLLTAYRYLGGNYVYFEDVLVDEESEQVFDDGMRFISARYLVKDYKKVWQRMEELSLVEIETTVDYRVYYQLEDRNGAPAFFAEYILGPNWLSISAFGELDLNKARQNLENEIYEYLEYDGMELKTEGFFDILTSEVSKENPGLEKALKEIYLNKWYNSHLATLSGMSPSEASQSEEGKRLLWTMFKKIGQREKKGLVPGQQKRINLKEYMRKVEQGKEGKI
;
A
#
# COMPACT_ATOMS: atom_id res chain seq x y z
N MET A 1 -0.39 4.54 40.43
CA MET A 1 -1.20 3.72 41.37
C MET A 1 -2.69 3.97 41.09
N LYS A 2 -3.52 2.91 41.16
CA LYS A 2 -4.86 2.69 40.54
C LYS A 2 -4.82 2.39 39.03
N LYS A 3 -4.65 1.10 38.69
CA LYS A 3 -5.02 0.56 37.37
C LYS A 3 -6.47 0.97 37.09
N LYS A 4 -6.72 1.80 36.08
CA LYS A 4 -8.08 2.03 35.57
C LYS A 4 -8.64 0.64 35.24
N ARG A 5 -9.77 0.28 35.85
CA ARG A 5 -10.50 -0.95 35.49
C ARG A 5 -10.80 -0.86 33.99
N GLN A 6 -10.30 -1.83 33.20
CA GLN A 6 -10.71 -2.02 31.81
C GLN A 6 -12.24 -1.98 31.74
N ALA A 7 -12.78 -1.22 30.79
CA ALA A 7 -14.21 -1.16 30.56
C ALA A 7 -14.69 -2.59 30.25
N ALA A 8 -15.47 -3.18 31.16
CA ALA A 8 -16.00 -4.51 30.96
C ALA A 8 -17.11 -4.43 29.90
N PHE A 9 -16.92 -5.11 28.76
CA PHE A 9 -17.97 -5.24 27.75
C PHE A 9 -19.23 -5.88 28.36
N PRO A 10 -20.45 -5.44 27.97
CA PRO A 10 -21.68 -6.01 28.48
C PRO A 10 -21.73 -7.53 28.23
N ARG A 11 -21.86 -8.32 29.30
CA ARG A 11 -21.85 -9.79 29.23
C ARG A 11 -22.93 -10.36 28.30
N ALA A 12 -24.03 -9.64 28.09
CA ALA A 12 -25.08 -10.03 27.16
C ALA A 12 -24.60 -10.00 25.69
N ILE A 13 -23.83 -8.99 25.30
CA ILE A 13 -23.27 -8.86 23.95
C ILE A 13 -22.25 -9.98 23.72
N LEU A 14 -21.35 -10.18 24.68
CA LEU A 14 -20.34 -11.26 24.58
C LEU A 14 -21.00 -12.65 24.54
N ARG A 15 -22.13 -12.84 25.24
CA ARG A 15 -22.88 -14.10 25.19
C ARG A 15 -23.48 -14.34 23.81
N ASN A 16 -24.08 -13.32 23.19
CA ASN A 16 -24.64 -13.45 21.85
C ASN A 16 -23.55 -13.84 20.84
N LEU A 17 -22.40 -13.16 20.89
CA LEU A 17 -21.25 -13.47 20.03
C LEU A 17 -20.73 -14.89 20.28
N ALA A 18 -20.61 -15.32 21.54
CA ALA A 18 -20.23 -16.69 21.88
C ALA A 18 -21.23 -17.72 21.35
N ASP A 19 -22.54 -17.44 21.41
CA ASP A 19 -23.59 -18.32 20.92
C ASP A 19 -23.62 -18.39 19.38
N GLU A 20 -23.23 -17.32 18.68
CA GLU A 20 -23.03 -17.31 17.22
C GLU A 20 -21.79 -18.12 16.82
N ILE A 21 -20.65 -17.90 17.48
CA ILE A 21 -19.42 -18.68 17.28
C ILE A 21 -19.72 -20.18 17.43
N LYS A 22 -20.43 -20.59 18.48
CA LYS A 22 -20.81 -21.99 18.70
C LYS A 22 -21.61 -22.59 17.54
N LYS A 23 -22.53 -21.82 16.93
CA LYS A 23 -23.34 -22.31 15.81
C LYS A 23 -22.51 -22.54 14.55
N MET A 24 -21.47 -21.73 14.35
CA MET A 24 -20.68 -21.71 13.12
C MET A 24 -19.38 -22.53 13.19
N ALA A 25 -18.84 -22.76 14.39
CA ALA A 25 -17.56 -23.44 14.60
C ALA A 25 -17.50 -24.88 14.03
N GLY A 26 -18.65 -25.52 13.81
CA GLY A 26 -18.74 -26.91 13.34
C GLY A 26 -18.34 -27.17 11.88
N SER A 27 -18.11 -26.13 11.07
CA SER A 27 -17.70 -26.25 9.65
C SER A 27 -16.57 -25.27 9.33
N ASN A 28 -15.75 -25.55 8.31
CA ASN A 28 -14.69 -24.61 7.92
C ASN A 28 -15.26 -23.36 7.25
N GLU A 29 -16.40 -23.47 6.56
CA GLU A 29 -17.14 -22.32 6.03
C GLU A 29 -17.61 -21.41 7.19
N GLY A 30 -18.22 -21.98 8.22
CA GLY A 30 -18.61 -21.22 9.41
C GLY A 30 -17.42 -20.61 10.17
N ARG A 31 -16.26 -21.28 10.18
CA ARG A 31 -15.01 -20.73 10.73
C ARG A 31 -14.53 -19.50 9.96
N LEU A 32 -14.65 -19.47 8.63
CA LEU A 32 -14.34 -18.29 7.82
C LEU A 32 -15.29 -17.12 8.15
N PHE A 33 -16.60 -17.38 8.25
CA PHE A 33 -17.57 -16.36 8.68
C PHE A 33 -17.27 -15.80 10.08
N ILE A 34 -16.80 -16.64 11.02
CA ILE A 34 -16.36 -16.15 12.34
C ILE A 34 -15.17 -15.19 12.21
N LEU A 35 -14.23 -15.44 11.29
CA LEU A 35 -13.09 -14.54 11.06
C LEU A 35 -13.54 -13.20 10.45
N GLU A 36 -14.47 -13.23 9.50
CA GLU A 36 -15.08 -12.00 8.93
C GLU A 36 -15.72 -11.16 10.05
N MET A 37 -16.51 -11.78 10.94
CA MET A 37 -17.07 -11.11 12.11
C MET A 37 -16.02 -10.51 13.04
N VAL A 38 -14.84 -11.14 13.17
CA VAL A 38 -13.73 -10.61 13.98
C VAL A 38 -13.08 -9.40 13.32
N GLU A 39 -12.98 -9.40 11.98
CA GLU A 39 -12.46 -8.25 11.23
C GLU A 39 -13.39 -7.04 11.31
N GLU A 40 -14.71 -7.25 11.32
CA GLU A 40 -15.69 -6.18 11.52
C GLU A 40 -15.61 -5.49 12.89
N ILE A 41 -14.99 -6.14 13.89
CA ILE A 41 -14.80 -5.52 15.20
C ILE A 41 -13.73 -4.42 15.07
N PRO A 42 -14.06 -3.15 15.44
CA PRO A 42 -13.11 -2.06 15.40
C PRO A 42 -11.82 -2.41 16.15
N TYR A 43 -10.68 -2.16 15.51
CA TYR A 43 -9.37 -2.63 15.96
C TYR A 43 -9.07 -2.26 17.42
N ASP A 44 -9.40 -1.03 17.84
CA ASP A 44 -9.17 -0.50 19.19
C ASP A 44 -9.84 -1.30 20.32
N ILE A 45 -10.96 -1.95 20.03
CA ILE A 45 -11.73 -2.73 21.01
C ILE A 45 -11.61 -4.24 20.79
N ARG A 46 -11.10 -4.67 19.63
CA ARG A 46 -11.01 -6.09 19.22
C ARG A 46 -10.38 -6.96 20.30
N ALA A 47 -9.21 -6.57 20.81
CA ALA A 47 -8.52 -7.32 21.87
C ALA A 47 -9.36 -7.46 23.15
N GLN A 48 -10.12 -6.42 23.53
CA GLN A 48 -10.95 -6.43 24.74
C GLN A 48 -12.18 -7.34 24.56
N VAL A 49 -12.80 -7.32 23.37
CA VAL A 49 -13.93 -8.19 23.03
C VAL A 49 -13.49 -9.64 23.03
N ILE A 50 -12.39 -9.97 22.34
CA ILE A 50 -11.86 -11.34 22.26
C ILE A 50 -11.43 -11.82 23.65
N GLU A 51 -10.74 -11.00 24.45
CA GLU A 51 -10.40 -11.39 25.83
C GLU A 51 -11.67 -11.65 26.68
N GLY A 52 -12.75 -10.90 26.46
CA GLY A 52 -14.05 -11.09 27.08
C GLY A 52 -14.70 -12.46 26.78
N LEU A 53 -14.46 -13.01 25.59
CA LEU A 53 -14.94 -14.35 25.22
C LEU A 53 -14.28 -15.48 26.03
N SER A 54 -13.15 -15.23 26.69
CA SER A 54 -12.51 -16.21 27.59
C SER A 54 -13.30 -16.53 28.87
N ALA A 55 -14.46 -15.89 29.08
CA ALA A 55 -15.37 -16.16 30.20
C ALA A 55 -16.37 -17.30 29.93
N PHE A 56 -16.40 -17.85 28.72
CA PHE A 56 -17.30 -18.92 28.27
C PHE A 56 -16.48 -20.21 28.12
N TYR A 57 -16.84 -21.24 28.89
CA TYR A 57 -16.08 -22.47 29.06
C TYR A 57 -16.74 -23.62 28.29
N GLU A 58 -16.64 -23.57 26.96
CA GLU A 58 -17.17 -24.59 26.05
C GLU A 58 -16.14 -24.97 25.00
N ASP A 59 -16.20 -26.20 24.48
CA ASP A 59 -15.20 -26.76 23.55
C ASP A 59 -15.12 -25.95 22.24
N GLU A 60 -16.25 -25.43 21.73
CA GLU A 60 -16.28 -24.60 20.53
C GLU A 60 -15.56 -23.26 20.73
N ILE A 61 -15.56 -22.73 21.95
CA ILE A 61 -14.82 -21.52 22.29
C ILE A 61 -13.32 -21.83 22.37
N VAL A 62 -12.94 -23.01 22.86
CA VAL A 62 -11.54 -23.47 22.80
C VAL A 62 -11.06 -23.57 21.34
N GLU A 63 -11.87 -24.18 20.47
CA GLU A 63 -11.59 -24.26 19.03
C GLU A 63 -11.43 -22.87 18.40
N PHE A 64 -12.29 -21.92 18.76
CA PHE A 64 -12.21 -20.53 18.31
C PHE A 64 -10.87 -19.88 18.67
N PHE A 65 -10.40 -20.01 19.92
CA PHE A 65 -9.10 -19.44 20.31
C PHE A 65 -7.90 -20.15 19.65
N GLN A 66 -8.01 -21.44 19.38
CA GLN A 66 -7.00 -22.15 18.58
C GLN A 66 -6.99 -21.68 17.12
N MET A 67 -8.17 -21.42 16.55
CA MET A 67 -8.33 -20.88 15.19
C MET A 67 -7.73 -19.48 15.09
N LEU A 68 -8.06 -18.57 16.00
CA LEU A 68 -7.45 -17.23 16.04
C LEU A 68 -5.93 -17.29 16.14
N LYS A 69 -5.40 -18.21 16.95
CA LYS A 69 -3.95 -18.41 17.07
C LYS A 69 -3.32 -18.88 15.75
N ALA A 70 -4.00 -19.77 15.02
CA ALA A 70 -3.54 -20.24 13.72
C ALA A 70 -3.67 -19.18 12.61
N GLU A 71 -4.68 -18.32 12.70
CA GLU A 71 -4.97 -17.26 11.73
C GLU A 71 -4.02 -16.07 11.86
N TYR A 72 -4.00 -15.47 13.06
CA TYR A 72 -3.32 -14.19 13.31
C TYR A 72 -1.90 -14.36 13.85
N GLY A 73 -1.50 -15.58 14.21
CA GLY A 73 -0.15 -15.87 14.68
C GLY A 73 0.27 -15.00 15.86
N SER A 74 1.42 -14.33 15.74
CA SER A 74 2.02 -13.49 16.79
C SER A 74 1.11 -12.35 17.26
N GLU A 75 0.26 -11.81 16.37
CA GLU A 75 -0.67 -10.70 16.68
C GLU A 75 -1.61 -11.05 17.85
N MET A 76 -2.15 -12.26 17.86
CA MET A 76 -3.09 -12.71 18.89
C MET A 76 -2.55 -13.81 19.81
N GLU A 77 -1.30 -14.25 19.62
CA GLU A 77 -0.75 -15.40 20.33
C GLU A 77 -0.83 -15.25 21.85
N SER A 78 -0.42 -14.09 22.39
CA SER A 78 -0.39 -13.86 23.84
C SER A 78 -1.80 -13.82 24.45
N LEU A 79 -2.78 -13.31 23.71
CA LEU A 79 -4.17 -13.26 24.13
C LEU A 79 -4.76 -14.67 24.12
N CYS A 80 -4.60 -15.39 23.01
CA CYS A 80 -5.10 -16.75 22.86
C CYS A 80 -4.46 -17.70 23.86
N ALA A 81 -3.15 -17.62 24.10
CA ALA A 81 -2.45 -18.44 25.07
C ALA A 81 -3.01 -18.29 26.49
N ARG A 82 -3.28 -17.05 26.93
CA ARG A 82 -3.89 -16.78 28.24
C ARG A 82 -5.31 -17.33 28.34
N ALA A 83 -6.12 -17.22 27.29
CA ALA A 83 -7.46 -17.78 27.26
C ALA A 83 -7.42 -19.33 27.32
N LEU A 84 -6.58 -19.96 26.50
CA LEU A 84 -6.40 -21.42 26.48
C LEU A 84 -5.88 -21.94 27.82
N GLU A 85 -4.96 -21.24 28.48
CA GLU A 85 -4.50 -21.63 29.83
C GLU A 85 -5.65 -21.61 30.85
N LYS A 86 -6.54 -20.60 30.80
CA LYS A 86 -7.76 -20.57 31.65
C LYS A 86 -8.65 -21.79 31.41
N PHE A 87 -8.81 -22.21 30.16
CA PHE A 87 -9.62 -23.39 29.80
C PHE A 87 -8.97 -24.69 30.25
N SER A 88 -7.66 -24.84 30.08
CA SER A 88 -6.89 -25.98 30.59
C SER A 88 -7.01 -26.10 32.11
N MET A 89 -6.91 -24.98 32.84
CA MET A 89 -7.14 -24.96 34.30
C MET A 89 -8.58 -25.33 34.69
N ALA A 90 -9.55 -25.10 33.81
CA ALA A 90 -10.95 -25.52 33.99
C ALA A 90 -11.19 -26.99 33.58
N GLY A 91 -10.18 -27.69 33.06
CA GLY A 91 -10.24 -29.10 32.67
C GLY A 91 -10.69 -29.36 31.23
N LEU A 92 -10.74 -28.33 30.37
CA LEU A 92 -11.05 -28.48 28.95
C LEU A 92 -9.82 -28.95 28.15
N ASP A 93 -10.04 -29.71 27.08
CA ASP A 93 -8.97 -30.10 26.16
C ASP A 93 -8.58 -28.91 25.29
N ILE A 94 -7.32 -28.49 25.38
CA ILE A 94 -6.75 -27.38 24.62
C ILE A 94 -5.86 -27.88 23.48
N SER A 95 -5.97 -29.15 23.07
CA SER A 95 -5.23 -29.65 21.93
C SER A 95 -5.63 -28.89 20.65
N PRO A 96 -4.67 -28.53 19.78
CA PRO A 96 -4.98 -27.81 18.55
C PRO A 96 -5.82 -28.71 17.64
N PRO A 97 -6.97 -28.24 17.14
CA PRO A 97 -7.81 -29.02 16.27
C PRO A 97 -7.12 -29.20 14.91
N ILE A 98 -7.40 -30.32 14.24
CA ILE A 98 -6.99 -30.51 12.85
C ILE A 98 -8.07 -29.89 11.97
N PHE A 99 -7.84 -28.64 11.56
CA PHE A 99 -8.80 -27.88 10.75
C PHE A 99 -9.10 -28.51 9.39
N PHE A 100 -8.16 -29.28 8.84
CA PHE A 100 -8.34 -29.90 7.54
C PHE A 100 -7.76 -31.32 7.49
N ARG A 101 -8.59 -32.27 7.04
CA ARG A 101 -8.18 -33.66 6.74
C ARG A 101 -8.72 -34.02 5.36
N GLY A 102 -7.85 -34.01 4.37
CA GLY A 102 -8.20 -34.41 3.00
C GLY A 102 -6.97 -34.75 2.18
N SER A 103 -7.21 -35.43 1.07
CA SER A 103 -6.17 -35.71 0.07
C SER A 103 -6.38 -34.82 -1.15
N PHE A 104 -5.30 -34.24 -1.66
CA PHE A 104 -5.32 -33.42 -2.87
C PHE A 104 -5.91 -34.23 -4.03
N LEU A 105 -6.85 -33.63 -4.75
CA LEU A 105 -7.47 -34.25 -5.92
C LEU A 105 -6.94 -33.60 -7.19
N ARG A 106 -7.24 -32.31 -7.40
CA ARG A 106 -6.84 -31.52 -8.57
C ARG A 106 -6.82 -30.03 -8.25
N ALA A 107 -6.08 -29.26 -9.03
CA ALA A 107 -6.15 -27.81 -9.02
C ALA A 107 -6.34 -27.28 -10.46
N TYR A 108 -6.98 -26.13 -10.59
CA TYR A 108 -7.22 -25.46 -11.87
C TYR A 108 -6.95 -23.96 -11.72
N ALA A 109 -6.31 -23.36 -12.70
CA ALA A 109 -6.11 -21.90 -12.74
C ALA A 109 -6.54 -21.31 -14.08
N THR A 110 -7.04 -20.07 -14.06
CA THR A 110 -7.42 -19.34 -15.27
C THR A 110 -6.21 -18.99 -16.14
N CYS A 111 -6.38 -18.92 -17.46
CA CYS A 111 -5.35 -18.41 -18.39
C CYS A 111 -5.21 -16.87 -18.35
N SER A 112 -5.13 -16.25 -17.17
CA SER A 112 -5.18 -14.80 -17.00
C SER A 112 -3.91 -14.19 -16.39
N ARG A 113 -2.83 -14.96 -16.19
CA ARG A 113 -1.63 -14.49 -15.46
C ARG A 113 -0.99 -13.22 -16.01
N HIS A 114 -1.07 -13.01 -17.33
CA HIS A 114 -0.62 -11.80 -18.02
C HIS A 114 -1.33 -10.50 -17.59
N THR A 115 -2.50 -10.61 -16.98
CA THR A 115 -3.26 -9.48 -16.42
C THR A 115 -2.80 -9.09 -15.02
N GLY A 116 -1.91 -9.88 -14.41
CA GLY A 116 -1.58 -9.79 -12.99
C GLY A 116 -2.69 -10.30 -12.07
N ARG A 117 -3.73 -10.96 -12.60
CA ARG A 117 -4.83 -11.55 -11.83
C ARG A 117 -5.01 -13.01 -12.21
N LEU A 118 -5.33 -13.86 -11.24
CA LEU A 118 -5.48 -15.29 -11.43
C LEU A 118 -6.51 -15.87 -10.46
N SER A 119 -7.50 -16.60 -10.96
CA SER A 119 -8.36 -17.44 -10.12
C SER A 119 -7.79 -18.85 -10.07
N LEU A 120 -7.69 -19.41 -8.87
CA LEU A 120 -7.13 -20.74 -8.61
C LEU A 120 -8.11 -21.55 -7.75
N ASP A 121 -8.61 -22.65 -8.30
CA ASP A 121 -9.48 -23.58 -7.61
C ASP A 121 -8.72 -24.86 -7.24
N ILE A 122 -8.80 -25.30 -5.99
CA ILE A 122 -8.13 -26.49 -5.48
C ILE A 122 -9.17 -27.42 -4.85
N ALA A 123 -9.34 -28.59 -5.46
CA ALA A 123 -10.25 -29.61 -4.97
C ALA A 123 -9.53 -30.63 -4.09
N TRP A 124 -10.18 -30.94 -2.98
CA TRP A 124 -9.76 -31.95 -2.03
C TRP A 124 -10.83 -33.00 -1.81
N LYS A 125 -10.40 -34.23 -1.62
CA LYS A 125 -11.25 -35.32 -1.17
C LYS A 125 -11.26 -35.36 0.35
N ALA A 126 -12.41 -35.08 0.96
CA ALA A 126 -12.61 -35.24 2.40
C ALA A 126 -13.36 -36.55 2.73
N SER A 127 -13.69 -36.74 4.01
CA SER A 127 -14.34 -37.95 4.54
C SER A 127 -15.78 -38.18 4.03
N GLY A 128 -16.37 -37.20 3.34
CA GLY A 128 -17.71 -37.28 2.73
C GLY A 128 -17.75 -37.78 1.27
N LYS A 129 -18.94 -37.70 0.65
CA LYS A 129 -19.14 -38.03 -0.78
C LYS A 129 -18.83 -36.85 -1.72
N GLY A 130 -18.76 -35.63 -1.20
CA GLY A 130 -18.43 -34.42 -1.95
C GLY A 130 -16.94 -34.10 -1.90
N VAL A 131 -16.52 -33.19 -2.78
CA VAL A 131 -15.21 -32.54 -2.75
C VAL A 131 -15.30 -31.21 -2.00
N HIS A 132 -14.23 -30.86 -1.31
CA HIS A 132 -14.04 -29.53 -0.74
C HIS A 132 -13.25 -28.72 -1.74
N VAL A 133 -13.79 -27.58 -2.16
CA VAL A 133 -13.16 -26.72 -3.15
C VAL A 133 -12.72 -25.44 -2.47
N GLU A 134 -11.41 -25.22 -2.49
CA GLU A 134 -10.75 -24.01 -2.01
C GLU A 134 -10.47 -23.11 -3.21
N SER A 135 -11.11 -21.96 -3.26
CA SER A 135 -11.02 -21.01 -4.37
C SER A 135 -10.24 -19.77 -3.92
N PHE A 136 -9.19 -19.45 -4.66
CA PHE A 136 -8.32 -18.30 -4.43
C PHE A 136 -8.49 -17.30 -5.56
N TYR A 137 -8.55 -16.02 -5.22
CA TYR A 137 -8.31 -14.94 -6.14
C TYR A 137 -6.96 -14.32 -5.82
N LEU A 138 -6.01 -14.50 -6.73
CA LEU A 138 -4.62 -14.05 -6.57
C LEU A 138 -4.39 -12.85 -7.46
N THR A 139 -3.79 -11.82 -6.89
CA THR A 139 -3.31 -10.64 -7.60
C THR A 139 -1.79 -10.55 -7.45
N PHE A 140 -1.13 -10.09 -8.51
CA PHE A 140 0.32 -9.93 -8.57
C PHE A 140 0.67 -8.44 -8.53
N ASN A 141 0.09 -7.77 -7.54
CA ASN A 141 0.25 -6.36 -7.15
C ASN A 141 0.35 -6.27 -5.61
N ALA A 142 0.08 -5.10 -5.03
CA ALA A 142 0.11 -4.90 -3.58
C ALA A 142 -0.90 -5.77 -2.81
N ASP A 143 -2.01 -6.19 -3.42
CA ASP A 143 -3.09 -6.92 -2.74
C ASP A 143 -2.80 -8.43 -2.60
N GLY A 144 -1.84 -8.97 -3.36
CA GLY A 144 -1.35 -10.35 -3.22
C GLY A 144 -2.44 -11.44 -3.21
N LEU A 145 -2.52 -12.21 -2.14
CA LEU A 145 -3.62 -13.14 -1.86
C LEU A 145 -4.85 -12.33 -1.43
N HIS A 146 -5.58 -11.87 -2.44
CA HIS A 146 -6.72 -10.95 -2.30
C HIS A 146 -7.95 -11.61 -1.68
N SER A 147 -8.35 -12.81 -2.13
CA SER A 147 -9.51 -13.49 -1.55
C SER A 147 -9.36 -15.01 -1.50
N PHE A 148 -10.00 -15.60 -0.49
CA PHE A 148 -10.07 -17.03 -0.28
C PHE A 148 -11.50 -17.44 0.11
N PHE A 149 -12.07 -18.39 -0.62
CA PHE A 149 -13.41 -18.92 -0.40
C PHE A 149 -13.37 -20.44 -0.31
N LEU A 150 -14.29 -21.00 0.47
CA LEU A 150 -14.43 -22.43 0.62
C LEU A 150 -15.85 -22.87 0.26
N VAL A 151 -15.96 -23.90 -0.58
CA VAL A 151 -17.21 -24.60 -0.84
C VAL A 151 -17.08 -26.03 -0.35
N GLU A 152 -17.82 -26.37 0.71
CA GLU A 152 -17.85 -27.73 1.25
C GLU A 152 -18.86 -28.61 0.50
N ASN A 153 -18.56 -29.92 0.44
CA ASN A 153 -19.47 -30.96 -0.06
C ASN A 153 -19.99 -30.77 -1.51
N MET A 154 -19.23 -30.10 -2.39
CA MET A 154 -19.58 -29.99 -3.81
C MET A 154 -19.54 -31.37 -4.48
N PRO A 155 -20.52 -31.75 -5.32
CA PRO A 155 -20.44 -32.98 -6.10
C PRO A 155 -19.25 -32.96 -7.07
N LEU A 156 -18.42 -34.01 -7.09
CA LEU A 156 -17.24 -34.08 -7.98
C LEU A 156 -17.62 -33.89 -9.46
N ALA A 157 -18.74 -34.47 -9.90
CA ALA A 157 -19.22 -34.32 -11.27
C ALA A 157 -19.61 -32.87 -11.60
N GLN A 158 -20.13 -32.12 -10.63
CA GLN A 158 -20.43 -30.70 -10.81
C GLN A 158 -19.13 -29.89 -10.89
N PHE A 159 -18.18 -30.15 -9.99
CA PHE A 159 -16.86 -29.52 -10.04
C PHE A 159 -16.18 -29.73 -11.40
N GLU A 160 -16.09 -30.98 -11.87
CA GLU A 160 -15.48 -31.28 -13.18
C GLU A 160 -16.25 -30.66 -14.35
N HIS A 161 -17.58 -30.62 -14.27
CA HIS A 161 -18.42 -30.02 -15.31
C HIS A 161 -18.25 -28.49 -15.37
N ASP A 162 -18.33 -27.81 -14.23
CA ASP A 162 -18.20 -26.36 -14.15
C ASP A 162 -16.85 -25.91 -14.75
N ARG A 163 -15.75 -26.64 -14.48
CA ARG A 163 -14.40 -26.27 -14.95
C ARG A 163 -14.13 -26.71 -16.40
N GLN A 164 -14.98 -27.56 -16.97
CA GLN A 164 -15.01 -27.85 -18.41
C GLN A 164 -15.85 -26.83 -19.19
N VAL A 165 -16.88 -26.26 -18.57
CA VAL A 165 -17.81 -25.30 -19.18
C VAL A 165 -17.30 -23.86 -19.04
N LEU A 166 -16.68 -23.52 -17.91
CA LEU A 166 -15.92 -22.28 -17.72
C LEU A 166 -14.65 -22.39 -18.58
N GLY A 167 -14.59 -21.65 -19.69
CA GLY A 167 -13.48 -21.69 -20.64
C GLY A 167 -12.09 -21.38 -20.03
N GLU A 168 -11.05 -21.86 -20.71
CA GLU A 168 -9.61 -21.66 -20.46
C GLU A 168 -9.12 -21.71 -18.99
N MET A 169 -9.50 -22.78 -18.27
CA MET A 169 -8.78 -23.19 -17.06
C MET A 169 -7.75 -24.30 -17.36
N VAL A 170 -6.59 -24.23 -16.72
CA VAL A 170 -5.48 -25.18 -16.88
C VAL A 170 -5.32 -25.98 -15.60
N GLU A 171 -5.22 -27.31 -15.74
CA GLU A 171 -4.96 -28.20 -14.60
C GLU A 171 -3.53 -28.01 -14.07
N LEU A 172 -3.42 -27.87 -12.76
CA LEU A 172 -2.18 -27.64 -12.02
C LEU A 172 -1.90 -28.79 -11.05
N SER A 173 -0.61 -29.04 -10.82
CA SER A 173 -0.16 -29.88 -9.70
C SER A 173 -0.23 -29.14 -8.37
N PHE A 174 -0.14 -29.88 -7.28
CA PHE A 174 -0.11 -29.31 -5.92
C PHE A 174 1.08 -28.36 -5.71
N ASP A 175 2.25 -28.69 -6.26
CA ASP A 175 3.44 -27.85 -6.17
C ASP A 175 3.24 -26.52 -6.93
N GLU A 176 2.61 -26.58 -8.11
CA GLU A 176 2.34 -25.40 -8.94
C GLU A 176 1.32 -24.47 -8.28
N ALA A 177 0.25 -25.04 -7.71
CA ALA A 177 -0.73 -24.27 -6.94
C ALA A 177 -0.07 -23.63 -5.71
N SER A 178 0.75 -24.38 -4.98
CA SER A 178 1.46 -23.88 -3.78
C SER A 178 2.46 -22.78 -4.13
N LEU A 179 3.14 -22.86 -5.27
CA LEU A 179 4.02 -21.81 -5.79
C LEU A 179 3.26 -20.51 -6.03
N LEU A 180 2.14 -20.57 -6.75
CA LEU A 180 1.34 -19.38 -7.08
C LEU A 180 0.80 -18.67 -5.83
N ILE A 181 0.27 -19.45 -4.87
CA ILE A 181 -0.21 -18.93 -3.58
C ILE A 181 0.95 -18.29 -2.80
N SER A 182 2.11 -18.93 -2.77
CA SER A 182 3.29 -18.42 -2.05
C SER A 182 3.83 -17.13 -2.68
N GLN A 183 3.79 -17.01 -4.01
CA GLN A 183 4.19 -15.80 -4.72
C GLN A 183 3.25 -14.63 -4.44
N ALA A 184 1.93 -14.86 -4.48
CA ALA A 184 0.94 -13.84 -4.15
C ALA A 184 1.06 -13.41 -2.67
N PHE A 185 1.20 -14.37 -1.76
CA PHE A 185 1.41 -14.09 -0.33
C PHE A 185 2.71 -13.31 -0.07
N ALA A 186 3.80 -13.62 -0.78
CA ALA A 186 5.05 -12.87 -0.66
C ALA A 186 4.89 -11.40 -1.10
N LEU A 187 3.98 -11.10 -2.03
CA LEU A 187 3.64 -9.72 -2.38
C LEU A 187 2.87 -9.03 -1.24
N ASN A 188 1.93 -9.71 -0.57
CA ASN A 188 1.30 -9.14 0.63
C ASN A 188 2.35 -8.72 1.66
N LEU A 189 3.32 -9.59 1.94
CA LEU A 189 4.40 -9.29 2.86
C LEU A 189 5.22 -8.09 2.38
N ARG A 190 5.70 -8.12 1.13
CA ARG A 190 6.51 -7.04 0.55
C ARG A 190 5.81 -5.68 0.62
N HIS A 191 4.50 -5.65 0.42
CA HIS A 191 3.69 -4.44 0.43
C HIS A 191 3.05 -4.15 1.79
N MET A 192 3.28 -5.00 2.80
CA MET A 192 2.68 -4.94 4.14
C MET A 192 1.15 -4.85 4.11
N SER A 193 0.52 -5.46 3.11
CA SER A 193 -0.93 -5.59 3.02
C SER A 193 -1.40 -6.84 3.77
N ARG A 194 -2.66 -6.81 4.22
CA ARG A 194 -3.28 -7.93 4.92
C ARG A 194 -3.71 -8.98 3.87
N PRO A 195 -3.26 -10.24 3.96
CA PRO A 195 -3.78 -11.30 3.11
C PRO A 195 -5.24 -11.64 3.51
N SER A 196 -6.01 -12.20 2.59
CA SER A 196 -7.37 -12.71 2.88
C SER A 196 -7.40 -13.62 4.10
N VAL A 197 -8.48 -13.56 4.88
CA VAL A 197 -8.72 -14.49 5.99
C VAL A 197 -8.78 -15.95 5.50
N GLY A 198 -8.44 -16.88 6.39
CA GLY A 198 -8.44 -18.33 6.12
C GLY A 198 -7.05 -18.98 6.16
N ARG A 199 -6.04 -18.28 6.70
CA ARG A 199 -4.68 -18.79 6.86
C ARG A 199 -4.66 -20.12 7.59
N PHE A 200 -5.52 -20.33 8.58
CA PHE A 200 -5.63 -21.62 9.26
C PHE A 200 -5.87 -22.82 8.31
N LEU A 201 -6.43 -22.59 7.11
CA LEU A 201 -6.62 -23.59 6.05
C LEU A 201 -5.52 -23.57 5.00
N TYR A 202 -5.13 -22.39 4.50
CA TYR A 202 -4.18 -22.30 3.38
C TYR A 202 -2.71 -22.28 3.82
N GLN A 203 -2.41 -22.25 5.13
CA GLN A 203 -1.05 -22.40 5.67
C GLN A 203 -0.37 -23.68 5.17
N LYS A 204 -1.14 -24.73 4.85
CA LYS A 204 -0.61 -25.97 4.26
C LYS A 204 0.13 -25.74 2.93
N TYR A 205 -0.30 -24.78 2.12
CA TYR A 205 0.39 -24.43 0.87
C TYR A 205 1.64 -23.60 1.14
N LEU A 206 1.57 -22.64 2.07
CA LEU A 206 2.69 -21.77 2.44
C LEU A 206 3.83 -22.52 3.15
N SER A 207 3.50 -23.55 3.92
CA SER A 207 4.47 -24.39 4.63
C SER A 207 5.05 -25.53 3.78
N HIS A 208 4.51 -25.75 2.59
CA HIS A 208 4.93 -26.83 1.71
C HIS A 208 6.28 -26.52 1.07
N SER A 209 7.18 -27.50 1.05
CA SER A 209 8.46 -27.35 0.35
C SER A 209 8.24 -27.54 -1.15
N ILE A 210 8.26 -26.43 -1.88
CA ILE A 210 8.02 -26.42 -3.32
C ILE A 210 9.24 -26.99 -4.06
N ALA A 211 9.05 -28.06 -4.82
CA ALA A 211 10.08 -28.71 -5.63
C ALA A 211 9.99 -28.32 -7.12
N ILE A 212 9.89 -27.02 -7.42
CA ILE A 212 9.78 -26.49 -8.79
C ILE A 212 11.09 -25.78 -9.17
N SER A 213 11.66 -26.16 -10.31
CA SER A 213 12.80 -25.46 -10.92
C SER A 213 12.37 -24.21 -11.68
N GLU A 214 13.27 -23.25 -11.89
CA GLU A 214 13.00 -22.02 -12.66
C GLU A 214 12.44 -22.29 -14.08
N ILE A 215 12.85 -23.40 -14.71
CA ILE A 215 12.34 -23.81 -16.02
C ILE A 215 10.87 -24.22 -15.92
N GLN A 216 10.52 -25.03 -14.92
CA GLN A 216 9.15 -25.48 -14.69
C GLN A 216 8.23 -24.33 -14.28
N GLU A 217 8.74 -23.39 -13.49
CA GLU A 217 8.02 -22.16 -13.16
C GLU A 217 7.71 -21.35 -14.43
N ARG A 218 8.69 -21.14 -15.31
CA ARG A 218 8.47 -20.45 -16.58
C ARG A 218 7.45 -21.18 -17.46
N GLU A 219 7.53 -22.50 -17.54
CA GLU A 219 6.55 -23.32 -18.27
C GLU A 219 5.14 -23.22 -17.68
N LEU A 220 5.02 -23.17 -16.35
CA LEU A 220 3.76 -22.89 -15.66
C LEU A 220 3.21 -21.53 -16.08
N LEU A 221 3.99 -20.45 -15.92
CA LEU A 221 3.57 -19.08 -16.23
C LEU A 221 3.16 -18.90 -17.69
N HIS A 222 3.80 -19.61 -18.62
CA HIS A 222 3.39 -19.65 -20.02
C HIS A 222 2.09 -20.43 -20.25
N ARG A 223 1.83 -21.53 -19.52
CA ARG A 223 0.58 -22.30 -19.63
C ARG A 223 -0.62 -21.52 -19.10
N ILE A 224 -0.46 -20.79 -18.00
CA ILE A 224 -1.52 -19.96 -17.39
C ILE A 224 -1.62 -18.55 -18.00
N SER A 225 -0.96 -18.32 -19.15
CA SER A 225 -1.06 -17.10 -19.93
C SER A 225 -1.55 -17.42 -21.35
N PRO A 226 -2.38 -16.56 -21.96
CA PRO A 226 -2.80 -16.76 -23.34
C PRO A 226 -1.63 -16.47 -24.28
N ARG A 227 -1.77 -16.84 -25.54
CA ARG A 227 -0.77 -16.55 -26.57
C ARG A 227 -0.81 -15.07 -26.96
N LEU A 228 0.06 -14.29 -26.34
CA LEU A 228 0.18 -12.86 -26.61
C LEU A 228 0.87 -12.57 -27.95
N THR A 229 0.41 -11.54 -28.65
CA THR A 229 1.14 -10.94 -29.77
C THR A 229 2.37 -10.17 -29.28
N PRO A 230 3.35 -9.82 -30.14
CA PRO A 230 4.52 -9.03 -29.71
C PRO A 230 4.16 -7.71 -29.01
N ARG A 231 3.08 -7.04 -29.45
CA ARG A 231 2.55 -5.82 -28.82
C ARG A 231 2.07 -6.10 -27.39
N GLN A 232 1.17 -7.07 -27.26
CA GLN A 232 0.57 -7.44 -25.99
C GLN A 232 1.62 -7.95 -24.99
N LEU A 233 2.64 -8.68 -25.45
CA LEU A 233 3.72 -9.14 -24.59
C LEU A 233 4.51 -7.98 -23.98
N VAL A 234 4.89 -6.98 -24.78
CA VAL A 234 5.66 -5.83 -24.28
C VAL A 234 4.81 -4.90 -23.42
N ASN A 235 3.52 -4.72 -23.74
CA ASN A 235 2.60 -3.98 -22.86
C ASN A 235 2.38 -4.72 -21.51
N SER A 236 2.25 -6.04 -21.55
CA SER A 236 2.17 -6.89 -20.35
C SER A 236 3.46 -6.84 -19.52
N PHE A 237 4.64 -6.73 -20.17
CA PHE A 237 5.90 -6.46 -19.49
C PHE A 237 5.88 -5.14 -18.70
N PHE A 238 5.40 -4.04 -19.30
CA PHE A 238 5.28 -2.76 -18.57
C PHE A 238 4.29 -2.85 -17.42
N TYR A 239 3.20 -3.61 -17.60
CA TYR A 239 2.23 -3.86 -16.54
C TYR A 239 2.87 -4.58 -15.35
N ALA A 240 3.60 -5.66 -15.59
CA ALA A 240 4.35 -6.38 -14.56
C ALA A 240 5.45 -5.51 -13.93
N LEU A 241 6.09 -4.63 -14.71
CA LEU A 241 7.08 -3.68 -14.21
C LEU A 241 6.48 -2.67 -13.23
N LYS A 242 5.27 -2.14 -13.52
CA LYS A 242 4.55 -1.23 -12.62
C LYS A 242 4.35 -1.85 -11.24
N TYR A 243 3.93 -3.11 -11.20
CA TYR A 243 3.64 -3.84 -9.96
C TYR A 243 4.83 -4.63 -9.40
N GLN A 244 6.01 -4.48 -10.00
CA GLN A 244 7.26 -5.14 -9.58
C GLN A 244 7.14 -6.67 -9.49
N ASP A 245 6.34 -7.26 -10.38
CA ASP A 245 6.10 -8.69 -10.51
C ASP A 245 7.28 -9.38 -11.23
N LEU A 246 8.37 -9.56 -10.47
CA LEU A 246 9.64 -10.06 -10.99
C LEU A 246 9.54 -11.47 -11.57
N SER A 247 8.74 -12.37 -10.97
CA SER A 247 8.61 -13.75 -11.45
C SER A 247 8.03 -13.77 -12.86
N TYR A 248 6.99 -12.98 -13.11
CA TYR A 248 6.42 -12.87 -14.45
C TYR A 248 7.34 -12.17 -15.44
N ILE A 249 8.00 -11.07 -15.05
CA ILE A 249 8.98 -10.39 -15.91
C ILE A 249 10.08 -11.36 -16.36
N LEU A 250 10.63 -12.14 -15.44
CA LEU A 250 11.65 -13.16 -15.71
C LEU A 250 11.13 -14.30 -16.60
N SER A 251 9.82 -14.58 -16.58
CA SER A 251 9.20 -15.54 -17.49
C SER A 251 9.13 -15.05 -18.95
N LEU A 252 9.02 -13.73 -19.16
CA LEU A 252 8.95 -13.12 -20.49
C LEU A 252 10.32 -13.03 -21.18
N ILE A 253 11.40 -12.94 -20.39
CA ILE A 253 12.78 -12.77 -20.90
C ILE A 253 13.48 -14.12 -21.05
N SER A 254 14.24 -14.30 -22.13
CA SER A 254 15.12 -15.47 -22.32
C SER A 254 16.10 -15.59 -21.15
N ALA A 255 16.23 -16.80 -20.57
CA ALA A 255 17.02 -17.05 -19.36
C ALA A 255 18.49 -16.58 -19.49
N SER A 256 19.07 -16.70 -20.68
CA SER A 256 20.46 -16.31 -20.93
C SER A 256 20.72 -14.80 -20.78
N ASN A 257 19.69 -13.97 -20.94
CA ASN A 257 19.84 -12.52 -21.09
C ASN A 257 19.10 -11.72 -19.99
N ALA A 258 18.41 -12.39 -19.07
CA ALA A 258 17.60 -11.75 -18.03
C ALA A 258 18.37 -10.71 -17.17
N PRO A 259 19.59 -10.97 -16.66
CA PRO A 259 20.30 -10.00 -15.84
C PRO A 259 20.65 -8.71 -16.59
N GLN A 260 21.07 -8.80 -17.86
CA GLN A 260 21.42 -7.63 -18.67
C GLN A 260 20.19 -6.83 -19.09
N ALA A 261 19.09 -7.51 -19.41
CA ALA A 261 17.82 -6.87 -19.76
C ALA A 261 17.23 -6.09 -18.58
N LEU A 262 17.32 -6.63 -17.36
CA LEU A 262 16.78 -6.00 -16.15
C LEU A 262 17.59 -4.81 -15.66
N GLN A 263 18.90 -4.75 -15.93
CA GLN A 263 19.74 -3.60 -15.57
C GLN A 263 19.21 -2.26 -16.13
N GLN A 264 18.56 -2.30 -17.30
CA GLN A 264 17.96 -1.10 -17.91
C GLN A 264 16.78 -0.52 -17.12
N PHE A 265 16.16 -1.32 -16.25
CA PHE A 265 15.01 -0.96 -15.43
C PHE A 265 15.32 -0.95 -13.94
N ASP A 266 16.59 -1.05 -13.54
CA ASP A 266 17.02 -1.01 -12.14
C ASP A 266 16.48 0.22 -11.39
N GLY A 267 16.30 1.35 -12.08
CA GLY A 267 15.65 2.54 -11.51
C GLY A 267 14.23 2.27 -11.03
N PHE A 268 13.40 1.59 -11.84
CA PHE A 268 12.02 1.23 -11.49
C PHE A 268 11.95 0.04 -10.51
N LEU A 269 12.94 -0.85 -10.57
CA LEU A 269 12.95 -2.08 -9.77
C LEU A 269 13.60 -1.93 -8.38
N LYS A 270 14.51 -0.97 -8.19
CA LYS A 270 15.32 -0.83 -6.97
C LYS A 270 15.21 0.54 -6.27
N LEU A 271 14.77 1.61 -6.94
CA LEU A 271 15.03 2.98 -6.47
C LEU A 271 13.93 3.98 -6.85
N GLY A 272 12.91 4.17 -5.99
CA GLY A 272 12.12 5.42 -5.87
C GLY A 272 11.47 6.01 -7.14
N LYS A 273 11.54 5.33 -8.28
CA LYS A 273 10.97 5.74 -9.55
C LYS A 273 9.65 5.03 -9.75
N THR A 274 8.58 5.79 -9.92
CA THR A 274 7.28 5.21 -10.24
C THR A 274 7.08 5.21 -11.75
N LEU A 275 6.74 4.05 -12.30
CA LEU A 275 6.34 3.95 -13.71
C LEU A 275 4.93 4.52 -13.87
N LEU A 276 4.81 5.65 -14.57
CA LEU A 276 3.54 6.30 -14.84
C LEU A 276 2.91 5.78 -16.14
N GLU A 277 3.70 5.72 -17.21
CA GLU A 277 3.25 5.18 -18.49
C GLU A 277 4.30 4.24 -19.09
N GLY A 278 3.84 3.23 -19.82
CA GLY A 278 4.69 2.31 -20.56
C GLY A 278 3.89 1.69 -21.69
N GLN A 279 4.19 2.04 -22.94
CA GLN A 279 3.38 1.62 -24.08
C GLN A 279 4.22 1.33 -25.33
N VAL A 280 3.78 0.33 -26.08
CA VAL A 280 4.27 0.04 -27.43
C VAL A 280 3.79 1.08 -28.44
N GLU A 281 4.73 1.71 -29.12
CA GLU A 281 4.47 2.63 -30.24
C GLU A 281 4.36 1.83 -31.54
N GLU A 282 5.41 1.10 -31.92
CA GLU A 282 5.51 0.41 -33.21
C GLU A 282 5.92 -1.07 -33.06
N VAL A 283 5.46 -1.90 -33.99
CA VAL A 283 5.80 -3.34 -34.04
C VAL A 283 6.20 -3.72 -35.45
N TYR A 284 7.39 -4.30 -35.59
CA TYR A 284 7.91 -4.86 -36.83
C TYR A 284 8.11 -6.36 -36.63
N ALA A 285 7.22 -7.18 -37.16
CA ALA A 285 7.28 -8.64 -37.00
C ALA A 285 7.54 -9.34 -38.33
N SER A 286 8.42 -10.35 -38.32
CA SER A 286 8.73 -11.23 -39.45
C SER A 286 8.84 -12.68 -38.98
N GLY A 287 7.78 -13.45 -39.19
CA GLY A 287 7.72 -14.89 -38.90
C GLY A 287 8.07 -15.24 -37.45
N LYS A 288 9.35 -15.56 -37.20
CA LYS A 288 9.88 -15.96 -35.89
C LYS A 288 10.54 -14.82 -35.10
N HIS A 289 10.72 -13.64 -35.67
CA HIS A 289 11.38 -12.51 -35.01
C HIS A 289 10.46 -11.30 -35.00
N ALA A 290 10.53 -10.50 -33.94
CA ALA A 290 9.86 -9.21 -33.89
C ALA A 290 10.74 -8.16 -33.22
N ARG A 291 10.62 -6.92 -33.70
CA ARG A 291 11.23 -5.74 -33.11
C ARG A 291 10.10 -4.81 -32.68
N VAL A 292 10.08 -4.44 -31.41
CA VAL A 292 9.01 -3.63 -30.82
C VAL A 292 9.62 -2.35 -30.26
N ILE A 293 9.13 -1.21 -30.72
CA ILE A 293 9.53 0.11 -30.23
C ILE A 293 8.49 0.53 -29.20
N ALA A 294 8.97 0.90 -28.02
CA ALA A 294 8.12 1.32 -26.91
C ALA A 294 8.73 2.51 -26.18
N SER A 295 7.90 3.24 -25.46
CA SER A 295 8.33 4.32 -24.58
C SER A 295 7.75 4.15 -23.18
N SER A 296 8.44 4.72 -22.20
CA SER A 296 7.93 4.81 -20.84
C SER A 296 8.16 6.20 -20.27
N LEU A 297 7.33 6.56 -19.31
CA LEU A 297 7.40 7.79 -18.55
C LEU A 297 7.50 7.42 -17.07
N GLY A 298 8.59 7.83 -16.43
CA GLY A 298 8.83 7.64 -15.01
C GLY A 298 8.78 8.95 -14.24
N LEU A 299 8.35 8.88 -12.98
CA LEU A 299 8.44 9.98 -12.02
C LEU A 299 9.57 9.69 -11.03
N LYS A 300 10.50 10.62 -10.90
CA LYS A 300 11.54 10.61 -9.88
C LYS A 300 11.70 12.01 -9.29
N ASP A 301 11.58 12.17 -7.97
CA ASP A 301 11.86 13.45 -7.30
C ASP A 301 11.10 14.65 -7.92
N HIS A 302 9.84 14.45 -8.33
CA HIS A 302 8.98 15.38 -9.07
C HIS A 302 9.41 15.75 -10.50
N GLU A 303 10.48 15.13 -11.02
CA GLU A 303 10.90 15.25 -12.41
C GLU A 303 10.39 14.07 -13.24
N LEU A 304 9.89 14.39 -14.44
CA LEU A 304 9.49 13.39 -15.43
C LEU A 304 10.68 12.99 -16.29
N GLU A 305 10.91 11.69 -16.38
CA GLU A 305 11.91 11.11 -17.26
C GLU A 305 11.22 10.24 -18.30
N GLN A 306 11.36 10.62 -19.57
CA GLN A 306 10.89 9.81 -20.69
C GLN A 306 12.02 8.94 -21.23
N TYR A 307 11.71 7.66 -21.40
CA TYR A 307 12.62 6.67 -21.98
C TYR A 307 12.02 6.05 -23.24
N SER A 308 12.89 5.63 -24.15
CA SER A 308 12.51 4.91 -25.36
C SER A 308 13.34 3.64 -25.47
N TYR A 309 12.70 2.56 -25.90
CA TYR A 309 13.26 1.23 -25.90
C TYR A 309 13.00 0.52 -27.22
N CYS A 310 13.91 -0.38 -27.57
CA CYS A 310 13.75 -1.34 -28.64
C CYS A 310 13.85 -2.75 -28.06
N PHE A 311 12.74 -3.48 -28.06
CA PHE A 311 12.64 -4.87 -27.63
C PHE A 311 12.83 -5.79 -28.83
N TYR A 312 13.69 -6.80 -28.70
CA TYR A 312 13.87 -7.86 -29.68
C TYR A 312 13.25 -9.14 -29.17
N LEU A 313 12.29 -9.68 -29.91
CA LEU A 313 11.53 -10.87 -29.54
C LEU A 313 11.77 -12.00 -30.53
N VAL A 314 11.78 -13.23 -30.01
CA VAL A 314 11.85 -14.47 -30.78
C VAL A 314 10.68 -15.38 -30.41
N LYS A 315 10.09 -16.01 -31.42
CA LYS A 315 9.03 -17.01 -31.23
C LYS A 315 9.66 -18.35 -30.90
N VAL A 316 9.41 -18.83 -29.69
CA VAL A 316 9.90 -20.12 -29.17
C VAL A 316 9.10 -21.27 -29.79
N GLY A 317 9.64 -22.50 -29.75
CA GLY A 317 9.02 -23.69 -30.34
C GLY A 317 7.59 -23.99 -29.84
N SER A 318 7.25 -23.55 -28.62
CA SER A 318 5.89 -23.63 -28.04
C SER A 318 4.88 -22.66 -28.66
N GLY A 319 5.33 -21.74 -29.51
CA GLY A 319 4.52 -20.72 -30.17
C GLY A 319 4.40 -19.40 -29.41
N HIS A 320 4.97 -19.30 -28.20
CA HIS A 320 5.04 -18.07 -27.42
C HIS A 320 6.19 -17.17 -27.90
N TRP A 321 6.03 -15.87 -27.75
CA TRP A 321 7.12 -14.90 -27.93
C TRP A 321 7.92 -14.79 -26.64
N SER A 322 9.23 -14.57 -26.76
CA SER A 322 10.13 -14.29 -25.64
C SER A 322 11.03 -13.11 -25.98
N ILE A 323 11.29 -12.24 -25.00
CA ILE A 323 12.20 -11.10 -25.12
C ILE A 323 13.62 -11.63 -25.03
N VAL A 324 14.42 -11.40 -26.07
CA VAL A 324 15.83 -11.81 -26.10
C VAL A 324 16.74 -10.65 -25.74
N ASP A 325 16.41 -9.43 -26.14
CA ASP A 325 17.23 -8.24 -25.85
C ASP A 325 16.37 -6.99 -25.70
N ILE A 326 16.85 -6.02 -24.92
CA ILE A 326 16.23 -4.71 -24.71
C ILE A 326 17.32 -3.65 -24.82
N GLN A 327 17.15 -2.72 -25.76
CA GLN A 327 18.10 -1.63 -25.99
C GLN A 327 17.45 -0.29 -25.72
N ASN A 328 18.12 0.58 -24.95
CA ASN A 328 17.71 1.98 -24.82
C ASN A 328 17.98 2.71 -26.12
N LEU A 329 16.95 3.36 -26.65
CA LEU A 329 17.11 4.27 -27.77
C LEU A 329 17.59 5.62 -27.23
N PRO A 330 18.53 6.29 -27.92
CA PRO A 330 18.93 7.64 -27.53
C PRO A 330 17.69 8.55 -27.50
N PRO A 331 17.67 9.56 -26.62
CA PRO A 331 16.55 10.50 -26.55
C PRO A 331 16.30 11.05 -27.94
N GLN A 332 15.17 10.69 -28.56
CA GLN A 332 14.82 11.32 -29.81
C GLN A 332 14.57 12.80 -29.49
N ALA A 333 15.26 13.69 -30.20
CA ALA A 333 14.90 15.09 -30.24
C ALA A 333 13.54 15.21 -30.95
N LYS A 334 12.45 14.80 -30.28
CA LYS A 334 11.10 15.12 -30.73
C LYS A 334 11.05 16.65 -30.75
N THR A 335 10.73 17.19 -31.93
CA THR A 335 10.48 18.60 -32.17
C THR A 335 9.66 19.14 -31.00
N ARG A 336 10.18 20.18 -30.32
CA ARG A 336 9.46 20.98 -29.33
C ARG A 336 8.17 21.51 -29.95
N THR A 337 7.15 20.69 -29.93
CA THR A 337 5.75 21.07 -30.08
C THR A 337 5.19 20.82 -28.70
N THR A 338 5.37 21.83 -27.83
CA THR A 338 4.56 22.09 -26.62
C THR A 338 3.93 20.85 -25.99
N LEU A 339 4.74 20.05 -25.30
CA LEU A 339 4.26 19.39 -24.10
C LEU A 339 4.82 20.23 -22.96
N ALA A 340 3.97 21.12 -22.41
CA ALA A 340 4.07 21.43 -20.99
C ALA A 340 4.20 20.10 -20.25
N ASN A 341 4.96 20.07 -19.16
CA ASN A 341 5.10 18.90 -18.31
C ASN A 341 3.72 18.22 -18.17
N PRO A 342 3.51 16.96 -18.60
CA PRO A 342 2.17 16.36 -18.56
C PRO A 342 1.55 16.37 -17.17
N LEU A 343 2.36 16.48 -16.10
CA LEU A 343 1.92 16.67 -14.72
C LEU A 343 1.43 18.09 -14.38
N GLU A 344 1.80 19.09 -15.18
CA GLU A 344 1.23 20.46 -15.14
C GLU A 344 -0.11 20.55 -15.89
N ALA A 345 -0.56 19.47 -16.55
CA ALA A 345 -1.90 19.44 -17.10
C ALA A 345 -2.92 19.50 -15.96
N ASN A 346 -3.90 20.37 -16.10
CA ASN A 346 -5.00 20.44 -15.16
C ASN A 346 -5.95 19.25 -15.37
N VAL A 347 -6.50 18.76 -14.26
CA VAL A 347 -7.59 17.79 -14.21
C VAL A 347 -8.76 18.37 -13.42
N PHE A 348 -9.95 17.93 -13.78
CA PHE A 348 -11.20 18.30 -13.14
C PHE A 348 -11.59 17.23 -12.14
N CYS A 349 -11.74 17.63 -10.88
CA CYS A 349 -12.13 16.77 -9.78
C CYS A 349 -13.50 17.17 -9.28
N ARG A 350 -14.39 16.21 -9.04
CA ARG A 350 -15.68 16.42 -8.37
C ARG A 350 -15.74 15.57 -7.12
N VAL A 351 -16.07 16.22 -6.00
CA VAL A 351 -16.13 15.60 -4.68
C VAL A 351 -17.58 15.48 -4.24
N TYR A 352 -17.88 14.33 -3.66
CA TYR A 352 -19.19 13.96 -3.17
C TYR A 352 -19.07 13.29 -1.79
N GLU A 353 -20.15 13.36 -1.02
CA GLU A 353 -20.33 12.58 0.21
C GLU A 353 -21.34 11.48 -0.06
N ILE A 354 -21.04 10.24 0.30
CA ILE A 354 -21.90 9.07 0.11
C ILE A 354 -22.93 9.03 1.24
N THR A 355 -24.20 9.07 0.90
CA THR A 355 -25.30 8.99 1.88
C THR A 355 -25.91 7.60 1.98
N ASP A 356 -25.83 6.82 0.92
CA ASP A 356 -26.34 5.46 0.84
C ASP A 356 -25.40 4.61 0.00
N MET A 357 -24.71 3.67 0.64
CA MET A 357 -23.72 2.81 0.01
C MET A 357 -24.36 1.80 -0.96
N ASP A 358 -25.54 1.27 -0.62
CA ASP A 358 -26.21 0.24 -1.43
C ASP A 358 -26.71 0.84 -2.75
N GLU A 359 -27.36 2.01 -2.68
CA GLU A 359 -27.78 2.73 -3.89
C GLU A 359 -26.57 3.19 -4.71
N PHE A 360 -25.49 3.61 -4.07
CA PHE A 360 -24.27 4.06 -4.73
C PHE A 360 -23.63 2.96 -5.59
N PHE A 361 -23.44 1.76 -5.04
CA PHE A 361 -22.89 0.64 -5.81
C PHE A 361 -23.81 0.19 -6.95
N LEU A 362 -25.14 0.26 -6.77
CA LEU A 362 -26.09 0.00 -7.87
C LEU A 362 -25.99 1.01 -9.03
N VAL A 363 -25.50 2.23 -8.77
CA VAL A 363 -25.21 3.21 -9.85
C VAL A 363 -23.88 2.88 -10.52
N LEU A 364 -22.85 2.55 -9.73
CA LEU A 364 -21.53 2.15 -10.25
C LEU A 364 -21.61 0.94 -11.17
N ASP A 365 -22.41 -0.07 -10.82
CA ASP A 365 -22.60 -1.30 -11.61
C ASP A 365 -23.16 -1.04 -13.04
N LYS A 366 -23.73 0.15 -13.28
CA LYS A 366 -24.24 0.53 -14.61
C LYS A 366 -23.17 1.15 -15.52
N ILE A 367 -21.99 1.43 -14.97
CA ILE A 367 -20.88 2.03 -15.70
C ILE A 367 -19.96 0.90 -16.20
N ASP A 368 -19.97 0.68 -17.50
CA ASP A 368 -19.09 -0.30 -18.14
C ASP A 368 -17.62 0.14 -18.07
N ASN A 369 -16.69 -0.82 -18.06
CA ASN A 369 -15.23 -0.60 -18.07
C ASN A 369 -14.65 0.12 -16.85
N ILE A 370 -15.32 0.04 -15.70
CA ILE A 370 -14.68 0.36 -14.42
C ILE A 370 -13.70 -0.75 -14.08
N ARG A 371 -12.47 -0.36 -13.76
CA ARG A 371 -11.42 -1.24 -13.28
C ARG A 371 -10.97 -0.79 -11.91
N GLU A 372 -11.05 -1.67 -10.93
CA GLU A 372 -10.34 -1.49 -9.67
C GLU A 372 -8.82 -1.52 -9.90
N MET A 373 -8.13 -0.48 -9.44
CA MET A 373 -6.70 -0.27 -9.65
C MET A 373 -5.88 -0.65 -8.42
N GLU A 374 -6.36 -0.26 -7.25
CA GLU A 374 -5.69 -0.38 -5.95
C GLU A 374 -6.72 -0.25 -4.83
N GLU A 375 -6.64 -1.11 -3.81
CA GLU A 375 -7.30 -0.88 -2.52
C GLU A 375 -6.48 0.16 -1.73
N LEU A 376 -7.14 1.24 -1.32
CA LEU A 376 -6.57 2.28 -0.48
C LEU A 376 -6.86 1.94 1.00
N PRO A 377 -6.05 2.45 1.96
CA PRO A 377 -6.24 2.14 3.38
C PRO A 377 -7.66 2.42 3.93
N TYR A 378 -8.37 3.39 3.36
CA TYR A 378 -9.74 3.74 3.74
C TYR A 378 -10.74 3.61 2.58
N GLY A 379 -10.39 2.93 1.49
CA GLY A 379 -11.26 2.92 0.33
C GLY A 379 -10.73 2.20 -0.89
N ILE A 380 -11.26 2.52 -2.06
CA ILE A 380 -10.95 1.82 -3.32
C ILE A 380 -10.71 2.85 -4.41
N HIS A 381 -9.58 2.71 -5.11
CA HIS A 381 -9.30 3.44 -6.33
C HIS A 381 -9.77 2.63 -7.54
N MET A 382 -10.75 3.17 -8.25
CA MET A 382 -11.24 2.65 -9.52
C MET A 382 -10.87 3.59 -10.68
N ARG A 383 -10.73 3.03 -11.87
CA ARG A 383 -10.40 3.74 -13.09
C ARG A 383 -11.31 3.32 -14.23
N LEU A 384 -11.93 4.31 -14.85
CA LEU A 384 -12.72 4.15 -16.06
C LEU A 384 -11.80 4.33 -17.28
N THR A 385 -11.67 3.29 -18.11
CA THR A 385 -10.79 3.29 -19.29
C THR A 385 -11.55 3.23 -20.61
N CYS A 386 -10.93 3.75 -21.67
CA CYS A 386 -11.46 3.63 -23.04
C CYS A 386 -11.22 2.24 -23.67
N PHE A 387 -10.37 1.42 -23.05
CA PHE A 387 -9.87 0.17 -23.64
C PHE A 387 -10.23 -1.03 -22.75
N GLU A 388 -10.64 -2.12 -23.39
CA GLU A 388 -10.81 -3.44 -22.76
C GLU A 388 -9.44 -4.06 -22.40
N ASP A 389 -9.43 -5.05 -21.50
CA ASP A 389 -8.26 -5.82 -21.02
C ASP A 389 -7.63 -6.72 -22.12
N ASN A 390 -7.36 -6.16 -23.31
CA ASN A 390 -6.77 -6.87 -24.43
C ASN A 390 -5.27 -6.57 -24.61
N PHE A 391 -4.66 -5.76 -23.75
CA PHE A 391 -3.24 -5.39 -23.76
C PHE A 391 -2.72 -4.82 -25.09
N ASN A 392 -3.60 -4.36 -25.99
CA ASN A 392 -3.16 -3.61 -27.18
C ASN A 392 -2.61 -2.23 -26.79
N HIS A 393 -3.04 -1.73 -25.64
CA HIS A 393 -2.56 -0.53 -24.99
C HIS A 393 -1.71 -0.90 -23.77
N GLY A 394 -0.76 -0.02 -23.46
CA GLY A 394 0.20 -0.23 -22.38
C GLY A 394 -0.34 0.15 -21.01
N VAL A 395 0.57 0.25 -20.05
CA VAL A 395 0.27 0.92 -18.78
C VAL A 395 0.09 2.40 -19.09
N SER A 396 -1.08 2.92 -18.75
CA SER A 396 -1.36 4.32 -18.92
C SER A 396 -1.91 4.94 -17.66
N PHE A 397 -1.31 6.06 -17.30
CA PHE A 397 -1.83 6.96 -16.29
C PHE A 397 -2.47 8.19 -16.92
N PHE A 398 -2.00 8.68 -18.08
CA PHE A 398 -2.49 9.92 -18.68
C PHE A 398 -3.33 9.74 -19.94
N THR A 399 -3.12 8.64 -20.68
CA THR A 399 -3.64 8.45 -22.05
C THR A 399 -4.66 7.30 -22.13
N GLY A 400 -5.92 7.58 -22.49
CA GLY A 400 -6.97 6.56 -22.57
C GLY A 400 -7.66 6.23 -21.24
N VAL A 401 -7.40 7.04 -20.21
CA VAL A 401 -8.21 7.11 -18.98
C VAL A 401 -9.32 8.11 -19.20
N ILE A 402 -10.57 7.69 -18.98
CA ILE A 402 -11.76 8.53 -19.05
C ILE A 402 -11.89 9.30 -17.72
N ALA A 403 -11.86 8.58 -16.61
CA ALA A 403 -11.88 9.15 -15.27
C ALA A 403 -11.25 8.18 -14.25
N ASP A 404 -10.66 8.73 -13.20
CA ASP A 404 -10.36 8.04 -11.95
C ASP A 404 -11.51 8.29 -10.96
N MET A 405 -11.93 7.26 -10.25
CA MET A 405 -13.05 7.25 -9.32
C MET A 405 -12.57 6.68 -8.00
N ILE A 406 -12.59 7.47 -6.93
CA ILE A 406 -12.06 7.10 -5.62
C ILE A 406 -13.21 7.07 -4.64
N ILE A 407 -13.39 5.95 -3.97
CA ILE A 407 -14.24 5.84 -2.78
C ILE A 407 -13.29 5.86 -1.59
N ASN A 408 -13.45 6.75 -0.63
CA ASN A 408 -12.61 6.83 0.55
C ASN A 408 -13.48 7.12 1.78
N GLY A 409 -13.81 6.08 2.55
CA GLY A 409 -14.80 6.16 3.62
C GLY A 409 -16.17 6.56 3.09
N ASP A 410 -16.67 7.71 3.56
CA ASP A 410 -17.90 8.35 3.10
C ASP A 410 -17.67 9.40 2.00
N GLU A 411 -16.45 9.58 1.50
CA GLU A 411 -16.13 10.49 0.40
C GLU A 411 -16.05 9.74 -0.94
N PHE A 412 -16.62 10.33 -2.00
CA PHE A 412 -16.49 9.85 -3.36
C PHE A 412 -15.93 10.96 -4.26
N VAL A 413 -14.88 10.67 -5.03
CA VAL A 413 -14.16 11.65 -5.84
C VAL A 413 -14.03 11.15 -7.28
N VAL A 414 -14.41 11.97 -8.24
CA VAL A 414 -14.24 11.70 -9.68
C VAL A 414 -13.23 12.66 -10.27
N ILE A 415 -12.14 12.16 -10.81
CA ILE A 415 -11.04 12.93 -11.42
C ILE A 415 -11.04 12.63 -12.92
N SER A 416 -11.09 13.65 -13.77
CA SER A 416 -11.03 13.47 -15.23
C SER A 416 -10.22 14.59 -15.89
N ARG A 417 -9.59 14.29 -17.02
CA ARG A 417 -8.92 15.31 -17.85
C ARG A 417 -9.93 16.21 -18.59
N GLU A 418 -11.14 15.71 -18.82
CA GLU A 418 -12.19 16.41 -19.56
C GLU A 418 -13.35 16.77 -18.64
N GLN A 419 -13.67 18.06 -18.53
CA GLN A 419 -14.77 18.53 -17.69
C GLN A 419 -16.13 17.94 -18.12
N SER A 420 -16.33 17.73 -19.43
CA SER A 420 -17.53 17.09 -19.97
C SER A 420 -17.75 15.70 -19.38
N THR A 421 -16.69 14.92 -19.24
CA THR A 421 -16.72 13.56 -18.69
C THR A 421 -17.10 13.56 -17.21
N ALA A 422 -16.49 14.44 -16.41
CA ALA A 422 -16.87 14.61 -15.00
C ALA A 422 -18.34 15.03 -14.85
N ALA A 423 -18.85 15.85 -15.78
CA ALA A 423 -20.25 16.27 -15.82
C ALA A 423 -21.21 15.16 -16.28
N GLU A 424 -20.78 14.26 -17.16
CA GLU A 424 -21.56 13.09 -17.55
C GLU A 424 -21.68 12.10 -16.39
N ILE A 425 -20.58 11.79 -15.71
CA ILE A 425 -20.58 10.93 -14.51
C ILE A 425 -21.48 11.52 -13.43
N HIS A 426 -21.40 12.83 -13.19
CA HIS A 426 -22.30 13.52 -12.25
C HIS A 426 -23.79 13.32 -12.56
N LYS A 427 -24.17 13.38 -13.85
CA LYS A 427 -25.57 13.16 -14.24
C LYS A 427 -26.03 11.74 -13.92
N LEU A 428 -25.15 10.74 -13.99
CA LEU A 428 -25.50 9.36 -13.62
C LEU A 428 -25.91 9.27 -12.14
N PHE A 429 -25.15 9.92 -11.25
CA PHE A 429 -25.42 9.90 -9.81
C PHE A 429 -26.60 10.79 -9.37
N VAL A 430 -26.93 11.86 -10.12
CA VAL A 430 -28.02 12.80 -9.77
C VAL A 430 -29.35 12.49 -10.45
N SER A 431 -29.36 11.71 -11.54
CA SER A 431 -30.59 11.44 -12.32
C SER A 431 -31.42 10.24 -11.84
N LEU A 432 -30.90 9.45 -10.90
CA LEU A 432 -31.57 8.27 -10.37
C LEU A 432 -32.48 8.63 -9.18
N SER A 433 -33.55 7.85 -9.01
CA SER A 433 -34.47 8.01 -7.88
C SER A 433 -33.80 7.49 -6.61
N GLY A 434 -33.44 8.40 -5.71
CA GLY A 434 -32.47 8.14 -4.64
C GLY A 434 -31.20 8.93 -4.96
N ILE A 435 -30.80 9.85 -4.09
CA ILE A 435 -29.56 10.62 -4.27
C ILE A 435 -28.52 9.87 -3.45
N PRO A 436 -27.75 8.93 -4.03
CA PRO A 436 -26.79 8.13 -3.27
C PRO A 436 -25.61 8.97 -2.78
N VAL A 437 -25.40 10.14 -3.38
CA VAL A 437 -24.28 11.02 -3.09
C VAL A 437 -24.69 12.49 -3.06
N ILE A 438 -24.21 13.24 -2.07
CA ILE A 438 -24.36 14.69 -1.97
C ILE A 438 -23.14 15.34 -2.62
N TYR A 439 -23.36 16.17 -3.63
CA TYR A 439 -22.30 16.95 -4.26
C TYR A 439 -21.71 17.99 -3.30
N ARG A 440 -20.39 17.94 -3.09
CA ARG A 440 -19.65 18.82 -2.19
C ARG A 440 -18.92 19.94 -2.93
N GLY A 441 -18.27 19.63 -4.06
CA GLY A 441 -17.54 20.64 -4.83
C GLY A 441 -16.97 20.14 -6.17
N GLU A 442 -16.54 21.08 -7.02
CA GLU A 442 -15.78 20.83 -8.25
C GLU A 442 -14.52 21.69 -8.24
N TYR A 443 -13.41 21.07 -8.58
CA TYR A 443 -12.07 21.61 -8.45
C TYR A 443 -11.28 21.37 -9.73
N GLU A 444 -10.42 22.32 -10.09
CA GLU A 444 -9.45 22.16 -11.17
C GLU A 444 -8.06 22.16 -10.54
N VAL A 445 -7.37 21.03 -10.59
CA VAL A 445 -6.08 20.82 -9.91
C VAL A 445 -5.02 20.34 -10.88
N SER A 446 -3.75 20.53 -10.51
CA SER A 446 -2.67 19.88 -11.25
C SER A 446 -2.79 18.37 -11.13
N LEU A 447 -2.39 17.66 -12.17
CA LEU A 447 -2.36 16.20 -12.19
C LEU A 447 -1.41 15.61 -11.13
N LEU A 448 -0.37 16.34 -10.73
CA LEU A 448 0.49 15.97 -9.60
C LEU A 448 -0.28 16.05 -8.26
N THR A 449 -1.09 17.08 -8.07
CA THR A 449 -1.96 17.24 -6.90
C THR A 449 -2.97 16.07 -6.85
N ALA A 450 -3.62 15.75 -7.97
CA ALA A 450 -4.48 14.57 -8.06
C ALA A 450 -3.74 13.25 -7.79
N TYR A 451 -2.50 13.11 -8.24
CA TYR A 451 -1.66 11.94 -7.95
C TYR A 451 -1.36 11.77 -6.46
N ARG A 452 -1.10 12.88 -5.75
CA ARG A 452 -0.90 12.87 -4.29
C ARG A 452 -2.11 12.31 -3.55
N TYR A 453 -3.33 12.66 -3.98
CA TYR A 453 -4.57 12.08 -3.47
C TYR A 453 -4.67 10.57 -3.77
N LEU A 454 -4.47 10.21 -5.06
CA LEU A 454 -4.53 8.82 -5.53
C LEU A 454 -3.54 7.89 -4.85
N GLY A 455 -2.41 8.40 -4.37
CA GLY A 455 -1.43 7.62 -3.61
C GLY A 455 -1.89 7.20 -2.20
N GLY A 456 -3.15 7.44 -1.82
CA GLY A 456 -3.69 7.04 -0.51
C GLY A 456 -3.14 7.85 0.66
N ASN A 457 -2.63 9.05 0.39
CA ASN A 457 -1.90 9.86 1.37
C ASN A 457 -2.77 10.85 2.15
N TYR A 458 -4.06 10.92 1.81
CA TYR A 458 -5.01 11.89 2.36
C TYR A 458 -6.36 11.18 2.57
N VAL A 459 -7.06 11.57 3.64
CA VAL A 459 -8.39 11.03 3.97
C VAL A 459 -9.48 11.75 3.18
N TYR A 460 -9.37 13.08 3.02
CA TYR A 460 -10.30 13.87 2.21
C TYR A 460 -9.60 14.55 1.04
N PHE A 461 -10.28 14.66 -0.10
CA PHE A 461 -9.73 15.30 -1.31
C PHE A 461 -9.43 16.79 -1.08
N GLU A 462 -10.28 17.47 -0.30
CA GLU A 462 -10.09 18.89 0.00
C GLU A 462 -8.80 19.16 0.77
N ASP A 463 -8.27 18.18 1.52
CA ASP A 463 -6.97 18.29 2.19
C ASP A 463 -5.81 18.42 1.19
N VAL A 464 -5.99 17.91 -0.03
CA VAL A 464 -4.99 17.98 -1.11
C VAL A 464 -5.02 19.35 -1.79
N LEU A 465 -6.17 20.02 -1.79
CA LEU A 465 -6.34 21.38 -2.31
C LEU A 465 -5.72 22.44 -1.41
N VAL A 466 -5.38 22.08 -0.19
CA VAL A 466 -4.55 22.90 0.69
C VAL A 466 -3.10 22.87 0.15
N ASP A 467 -2.88 23.36 -1.08
CA ASP A 467 -1.58 23.31 -1.76
C ASP A 467 -0.82 24.66 -1.70
N GLU A 468 0.39 24.55 -1.14
CA GLU A 468 1.65 25.33 -1.16
C GLU A 468 1.67 26.88 -1.06
N GLU A 469 0.73 27.65 -1.61
CA GLU A 469 0.87 29.12 -1.67
C GLU A 469 -0.07 29.91 -0.75
N SER A 470 -1.28 29.40 -0.50
CA SER A 470 -2.33 30.19 0.17
C SER A 470 -2.32 30.03 1.70
N GLU A 471 -1.94 28.89 2.24
CA GLU A 471 -1.61 28.73 3.67
C GLU A 471 -0.49 27.71 3.86
N GLN A 472 0.76 28.20 3.85
CA GLN A 472 1.89 27.46 4.43
C GLN A 472 1.57 27.17 5.90
N VAL A 473 1.08 25.97 6.22
CA VAL A 473 0.94 25.54 7.63
C VAL A 473 2.28 25.72 8.35
N PHE A 474 3.40 25.58 7.64
CA PHE A 474 4.77 25.86 8.10
C PHE A 474 5.45 26.95 7.26
N ASP A 475 5.60 28.16 7.82
CA ASP A 475 6.18 29.35 7.15
C ASP A 475 7.65 29.18 6.73
N ASP A 476 8.34 28.17 7.26
CA ASP A 476 9.76 27.90 7.05
C ASP A 476 10.03 26.85 5.96
N GLY A 477 8.98 26.36 5.29
CA GLY A 477 9.07 25.43 4.15
C GLY A 477 9.30 23.97 4.54
N MET A 478 9.31 23.63 5.84
CA MET A 478 9.55 22.28 6.32
C MET A 478 8.21 21.56 6.57
N ARG A 479 7.91 20.54 5.77
CA ARG A 479 6.70 19.71 5.93
C ARG A 479 6.99 18.46 6.72
N PHE A 480 6.32 18.28 7.85
CA PHE A 480 6.45 17.08 8.68
C PHE A 480 5.33 16.10 8.33
N ILE A 481 5.69 14.99 7.68
CA ILE A 481 4.76 13.96 7.24
C ILE A 481 5.01 12.68 8.04
N SER A 482 3.94 11.91 8.29
CA SER A 482 3.99 10.68 9.06
C SER A 482 3.42 9.50 8.28
N ALA A 483 4.13 8.38 8.25
CA ALA A 483 3.59 7.09 7.83
C ALA A 483 3.17 6.30 9.07
N ARG A 484 1.98 5.70 9.04
CA ARG A 484 1.41 4.93 10.15
C ARG A 484 1.38 3.45 9.81
N TYR A 485 1.62 2.64 10.84
CA TYR A 485 1.62 1.20 10.76
C TYR A 485 0.91 0.62 11.98
N LEU A 486 0.25 -0.50 11.76
CA LEU A 486 -0.27 -1.38 12.79
C LEU A 486 0.78 -2.44 13.12
N VAL A 487 1.04 -2.65 14.41
CA VAL A 487 2.11 -3.53 14.90
C VAL A 487 1.53 -4.89 15.28
N LYS A 488 1.91 -5.92 14.52
CA LYS A 488 1.51 -7.33 14.73
C LYS A 488 2.39 -8.01 15.77
N ASP A 489 3.69 -7.73 15.78
CA ASP A 489 4.61 -8.26 16.79
C ASP A 489 5.47 -7.15 17.41
N TYR A 490 5.05 -6.68 18.59
CA TYR A 490 5.75 -5.63 19.31
C TYR A 490 7.21 -5.98 19.61
N LYS A 491 7.52 -7.24 19.97
CA LYS A 491 8.88 -7.62 20.37
C LYS A 491 9.84 -7.60 19.19
N LYS A 492 9.38 -8.06 18.03
CA LYS A 492 10.20 -8.06 16.80
C LYS A 492 10.43 -6.65 16.28
N VAL A 493 9.38 -5.83 16.26
CA VAL A 493 9.49 -4.42 15.88
C VAL A 493 10.41 -3.67 16.85
N TRP A 494 10.24 -3.89 18.16
CA TRP A 494 11.12 -3.35 19.20
C TRP A 494 12.60 -3.67 18.94
N GLN A 495 12.90 -4.95 18.68
CA GLN A 495 14.27 -5.41 18.44
C GLN A 495 14.86 -4.74 17.19
N ARG A 496 14.06 -4.57 16.14
CA ARG A 496 14.48 -3.83 14.93
C ARG A 496 14.76 -2.36 15.21
N MET A 497 13.96 -1.71 16.06
CA MET A 497 14.20 -0.32 16.48
C MET A 497 15.54 -0.17 17.21
N GLU A 498 15.92 -1.14 18.05
CA GLU A 498 17.22 -1.13 18.75
C GLU A 498 18.41 -1.24 17.77
N GLU A 499 18.27 -1.97 16.66
CA GLU A 499 19.31 -2.13 15.65
C GLU A 499 19.60 -0.83 14.86
N LEU A 500 18.61 0.05 14.72
CA LEU A 500 18.70 1.26 13.88
C LEU A 500 19.55 2.40 14.51
N SER A 501 20.26 2.13 15.61
CA SER A 501 21.14 3.09 16.30
C SER A 501 20.42 4.41 16.64
N LEU A 502 19.20 4.28 17.15
CA LEU A 502 18.31 5.41 17.43
C LEU A 502 18.58 6.02 18.81
N VAL A 503 18.34 7.32 18.95
CA VAL A 503 18.32 7.99 20.25
C VAL A 503 16.92 7.80 20.86
N GLU A 504 16.81 6.93 21.87
CA GLU A 504 15.57 6.71 22.62
C GLU A 504 15.32 7.84 23.63
N ILE A 505 14.07 8.29 23.70
CA ILE A 505 13.57 9.15 24.76
C ILE A 505 12.49 8.36 25.50
N GLU A 506 12.79 8.00 26.75
CA GLU A 506 11.79 7.44 27.64
C GLU A 506 10.73 8.51 27.92
N THR A 507 9.50 8.25 27.48
CA THR A 507 8.33 9.02 27.87
C THR A 507 7.54 8.21 28.90
N THR A 508 6.88 8.88 29.85
CA THR A 508 6.02 8.24 30.85
C THR A 508 4.67 7.78 30.30
N VAL A 509 4.43 7.97 29.01
CA VAL A 509 3.21 7.58 28.30
C VAL A 509 3.37 6.16 27.75
N ASP A 510 2.26 5.48 27.43
CA ASP A 510 2.23 4.08 26.93
C ASP A 510 2.92 3.89 25.55
N TYR A 511 3.76 4.82 25.11
CA TYR A 511 4.53 4.78 23.87
C TYR A 511 5.97 5.25 24.11
N ARG A 512 6.85 4.92 23.17
CA ARG A 512 8.27 5.33 23.21
C ARG A 512 8.65 6.03 21.93
N VAL A 513 9.56 6.99 22.05
CA VAL A 513 9.97 7.81 20.91
C VAL A 513 11.46 7.67 20.65
N TYR A 514 11.79 7.57 19.38
CA TYR A 514 13.13 7.40 18.87
C TYR A 514 13.44 8.46 17.83
N TYR A 515 14.65 8.99 17.89
CA TYR A 515 15.18 9.90 16.88
C TYR A 515 16.36 9.27 16.14
N GLN A 516 16.24 9.23 14.82
CA GLN A 516 17.38 8.98 13.94
C GLN A 516 17.98 10.32 13.54
N LEU A 517 19.29 10.43 13.72
CA LEU A 517 20.06 11.62 13.36
C LEU A 517 20.96 11.30 12.17
N GLU A 518 21.13 12.29 11.30
CA GLU A 518 22.11 12.25 10.20
C GLU A 518 23.22 13.28 10.48
N ASP A 519 24.45 12.95 10.10
CA ASP A 519 25.53 13.94 10.13
C ASP A 519 25.47 14.79 8.86
N ARG A 520 25.15 16.09 9.02
CA ARG A 520 25.23 17.08 7.94
C ARG A 520 26.27 18.12 8.29
N ASN A 521 27.39 18.09 7.56
CA ASN A 521 28.49 19.05 7.67
C ASN A 521 29.10 19.12 9.09
N GLY A 522 29.22 17.97 9.78
CA GLY A 522 29.88 17.86 11.09
C GLY A 522 28.98 18.23 12.27
N ALA A 523 27.67 18.33 12.06
CA ALA A 523 26.67 18.57 13.11
C ALA A 523 25.49 17.60 12.96
N PRO A 524 24.98 17.05 14.08
CA PRO A 524 23.82 16.17 14.05
C PRO A 524 22.58 16.95 13.62
N ALA A 525 21.92 16.48 12.56
CA ALA A 525 20.66 16.99 12.06
C ALA A 525 19.58 15.91 12.19
N PHE A 526 18.33 16.35 12.30
CA PHE A 526 17.21 15.42 12.35
C PHE A 526 17.04 14.69 11.00
N PHE A 527 16.90 13.36 11.04
CA PHE A 527 16.56 12.54 9.89
C PHE A 527 15.11 12.05 9.97
N ALA A 528 14.77 11.27 11.00
CA ALA A 528 13.43 10.71 11.19
C ALA A 528 13.08 10.53 12.68
N GLU A 529 11.78 10.58 12.97
CA GLU A 529 11.17 10.28 14.26
C GLU A 529 10.40 8.98 14.14
N TYR A 530 10.51 8.11 15.14
CA TYR A 530 9.72 6.90 15.23
C TYR A 530 9.01 6.88 16.58
N ILE A 531 7.69 6.73 16.58
CA ILE A 531 6.89 6.61 17.79
C ILE A 531 6.28 5.22 17.81
N LEU A 532 6.69 4.41 18.78
CA LEU A 532 6.22 3.05 18.96
C LEU A 532 5.23 3.00 20.13
N GLY A 533 3.95 2.84 19.79
CA GLY A 533 2.87 2.55 20.72
C GLY A 533 2.68 1.04 20.95
N PRO A 534 1.65 0.63 21.69
CA PRO A 534 1.42 -0.77 22.03
C PRO A 534 1.02 -1.64 20.83
N ASN A 535 0.29 -1.07 19.87
CA ASN A 535 -0.25 -1.74 18.68
C ASN A 535 -0.07 -0.92 17.39
N TRP A 536 0.70 0.17 17.44
CA TRP A 536 0.92 1.05 16.29
C TRP A 536 2.33 1.62 16.31
N LEU A 537 2.81 2.00 15.12
CA LEU A 537 4.09 2.66 14.90
C LEU A 537 3.87 3.82 13.94
N SER A 538 4.40 5.00 14.26
CA SER A 538 4.43 6.12 13.32
C SER A 538 5.88 6.49 12.99
N ILE A 539 6.19 6.65 11.71
CA ILE A 539 7.48 7.16 11.21
C ILE A 539 7.24 8.54 10.66
N SER A 540 7.92 9.55 11.20
CA SER A 540 7.74 10.93 10.75
C SER A 540 9.05 11.52 10.25
N ALA A 541 9.03 12.22 9.12
CA ALA A 541 10.19 12.86 8.55
C ALA A 541 9.82 14.19 7.85
N PHE A 542 10.84 14.98 7.51
CA PHE A 542 10.62 16.22 6.77
C PHE A 542 10.66 15.96 5.25
N GLY A 543 9.47 15.88 4.64
CA GLY A 543 9.29 15.60 3.21
C GLY A 543 9.35 14.11 2.83
N GLU A 544 8.84 13.80 1.65
CA GLU A 544 8.63 12.43 1.14
C GLU A 544 9.94 11.65 0.97
N LEU A 545 11.01 12.32 0.54
CA LEU A 545 12.29 11.66 0.26
C LEU A 545 12.94 11.06 1.52
N ASP A 546 12.97 11.83 2.60
CA ASP A 546 13.52 11.36 3.88
C ASP A 546 12.59 10.32 4.52
N LEU A 547 11.26 10.50 4.40
CA LEU A 547 10.30 9.50 4.85
C LEU A 547 10.50 8.17 4.14
N ASN A 548 10.57 8.17 2.80
CA ASN A 548 10.73 6.93 2.01
C ASN A 548 12.03 6.21 2.36
N LYS A 549 13.14 6.94 2.60
CA LYS A 549 14.39 6.33 3.07
C LYS A 549 14.27 5.76 4.47
N ALA A 550 13.63 6.48 5.39
CA ALA A 550 13.41 6.01 6.76
C ALA A 550 12.54 4.74 6.77
N ARG A 551 11.46 4.74 5.99
CA ARG A 551 10.61 3.57 5.73
C ARG A 551 11.44 2.39 5.22
N GLN A 552 12.16 2.55 4.10
CA GLN A 552 13.00 1.47 3.55
C GLN A 552 13.96 0.86 4.58
N ASN A 553 14.61 1.70 5.39
CA ASN A 553 15.54 1.22 6.43
C ASN A 553 14.82 0.40 7.51
N LEU A 554 13.66 0.87 7.96
CA LEU A 554 12.87 0.19 8.97
C LEU A 554 12.26 -1.10 8.41
N GLU A 555 11.52 -0.99 7.31
CA GLU A 555 10.66 -2.01 6.71
C GLU A 555 11.44 -3.28 6.33
N ASN A 556 12.73 -3.14 6.02
CA ASN A 556 13.64 -4.25 5.79
C ASN A 556 13.58 -5.29 6.92
N GLU A 557 13.24 -6.53 6.53
CA GLU A 557 13.21 -7.74 7.38
C GLU A 557 12.08 -7.82 8.41
N ILE A 558 11.20 -6.81 8.48
CA ILE A 558 10.06 -6.81 9.43
C ILE A 558 8.67 -6.74 8.78
N TYR A 559 8.61 -6.93 7.46
CA TYR A 559 7.38 -6.96 6.66
C TYR A 559 6.24 -7.80 7.25
N GLU A 560 6.56 -8.94 7.87
CA GLU A 560 5.54 -9.84 8.45
C GLU A 560 4.96 -9.32 9.78
N TYR A 561 5.59 -8.33 10.41
CA TYR A 561 5.25 -7.84 11.75
C TYR A 561 4.56 -6.47 11.73
N LEU A 562 4.40 -5.88 10.55
CA LEU A 562 3.74 -4.59 10.34
C LEU A 562 2.62 -4.72 9.31
N GLU A 563 1.68 -3.79 9.39
CA GLU A 563 0.64 -3.55 8.38
C GLU A 563 0.58 -2.06 8.14
N TYR A 564 0.61 -1.65 6.87
CA TYR A 564 0.64 -0.24 6.51
C TYR A 564 -0.77 0.37 6.62
N ASP A 565 -0.90 1.44 7.40
CA ASP A 565 -2.19 2.07 7.76
C ASP A 565 -2.42 3.41 7.00
N GLY A 566 -1.38 3.94 6.34
CA GLY A 566 -1.47 5.14 5.51
C GLY A 566 -0.53 6.26 5.91
N MET A 567 -0.72 7.44 5.32
CA MET A 567 0.04 8.65 5.65
C MET A 567 -0.85 9.73 6.29
N GLU A 568 -0.27 10.51 7.19
CA GLU A 568 -0.92 11.64 7.86
C GLU A 568 0.01 12.86 7.87
N LEU A 569 -0.54 14.03 7.56
CA LEU A 569 0.12 15.31 7.79
C LEU A 569 -0.07 15.72 9.26
N LYS A 570 1.00 15.67 10.06
CA LYS A 570 0.93 16.11 11.46
C LYS A 570 0.81 17.63 11.55
N THR A 571 -0.40 18.11 11.78
CA THR A 571 -0.73 19.54 11.92
C THR A 571 -0.14 20.17 13.20
N GLU A 572 0.13 19.35 14.23
CA GLU A 572 0.74 19.79 15.51
C GLU A 572 2.29 19.86 15.44
N GLY A 573 2.90 19.19 14.44
CA GLY A 573 4.31 19.34 14.05
C GLY A 573 5.33 18.59 14.92
N PHE A 574 6.62 18.70 14.56
CA PHE A 574 7.75 17.98 15.19
C PHE A 574 7.91 18.20 16.72
N PHE A 575 7.39 19.29 17.27
CA PHE A 575 7.55 19.62 18.69
C PHE A 575 6.44 19.06 19.59
N ASP A 576 5.50 18.33 19.03
CA ASP A 576 4.29 17.91 19.72
C ASP A 576 4.55 16.93 20.88
N ILE A 577 5.67 16.20 20.83
CA ILE A 577 6.15 15.37 21.93
C ILE A 577 6.43 16.15 23.23
N LEU A 578 6.65 17.47 23.15
CA LEU A 578 6.99 18.33 24.29
C LEU A 578 5.75 18.71 25.12
N THR A 579 5.02 17.71 25.58
CA THR A 579 3.93 17.89 26.55
C THR A 579 4.48 18.46 27.87
N SER A 580 3.58 18.99 28.70
CA SER A 580 3.98 19.57 30.00
C SER A 580 4.63 18.55 30.95
N GLU A 581 4.40 17.27 30.72
CA GLU A 581 4.94 16.16 31.51
C GLU A 581 6.35 15.81 31.02
N VAL A 582 6.51 15.56 29.71
CA VAL A 582 7.81 15.28 29.08
C VAL A 582 8.81 16.43 29.28
N SER A 583 8.35 17.68 29.15
CA SER A 583 9.20 18.86 29.35
C SER A 583 9.72 19.01 30.79
N LYS A 584 8.99 18.49 31.79
CA LYS A 584 9.44 18.49 33.20
C LYS A 584 10.46 17.40 33.48
N GLU A 585 10.28 16.23 32.86
CA GLU A 585 11.16 15.07 33.04
C GLU A 585 12.48 15.23 32.28
N ASN A 586 12.42 15.87 31.11
CA ASN A 586 13.58 16.11 30.25
C ASN A 586 13.77 17.61 29.96
N PRO A 587 14.25 18.41 30.94
CA PRO A 587 14.34 19.87 30.81
C PRO A 587 15.32 20.36 29.72
N GLY A 588 16.24 19.50 29.26
CA GLY A 588 17.16 19.79 28.15
C GLY A 588 16.61 19.44 26.76
N LEU A 589 15.52 18.68 26.68
CA LEU A 589 15.03 18.10 25.42
C LEU A 589 14.57 19.15 24.43
N GLU A 590 13.81 20.16 24.88
CA GLU A 590 13.34 21.23 23.99
C GLU A 590 14.52 21.93 23.30
N LYS A 591 15.61 22.19 24.04
CA LYS A 591 16.80 22.83 23.47
C LYS A 591 17.47 21.93 22.43
N ALA A 592 17.58 20.64 22.71
CA ALA A 592 18.16 19.66 21.78
C ALA A 592 17.33 19.52 20.50
N LEU A 593 16.00 19.36 20.62
CA LEU A 593 15.07 19.28 19.49
C LEU A 593 15.13 20.54 18.61
N LYS A 594 15.19 21.73 19.22
CA LYS A 594 15.38 23.00 18.49
C LYS A 594 16.68 23.02 17.69
N GLU A 595 17.77 22.53 18.27
CA GLU A 595 19.07 22.53 17.62
C GLU A 595 19.10 21.59 16.40
N ILE A 596 18.62 20.34 16.55
CA ILE A 596 18.56 19.39 15.43
C ILE A 596 17.58 19.82 14.35
N TYR A 597 16.46 20.46 14.72
CA TYR A 597 15.51 21.04 13.77
C TYR A 597 16.15 22.16 12.96
N LEU A 598 16.79 23.13 13.63
CA LEU A 598 17.45 24.25 12.97
C LEU A 598 18.63 23.81 12.11
N ASN A 599 19.36 22.76 12.53
CA ASN A 599 20.41 22.14 11.71
C ASN A 599 19.82 21.54 10.43
N LYS A 600 18.70 20.83 10.53
CA LYS A 600 18.00 20.26 9.37
C LYS A 600 17.54 21.37 8.43
N TRP A 601 16.73 22.30 8.93
CA TRP A 601 16.23 23.45 8.17
C TRP A 601 17.34 24.21 7.43
N TYR A 602 18.45 24.53 8.12
CA TYR A 602 19.55 25.29 7.54
C TYR A 602 20.20 24.63 6.31
N ASN A 603 20.16 23.29 6.24
CA ASN A 603 20.76 22.47 5.19
C ASN A 603 19.73 21.81 4.25
N SER A 604 18.43 22.05 4.44
CA SER A 604 17.37 21.49 3.58
C SER A 604 17.14 22.38 2.36
N HIS A 605 17.01 21.79 1.18
CA HIS A 605 16.62 22.49 -0.04
C HIS A 605 15.11 22.77 -0.02
N LEU A 606 14.73 24.05 -0.09
CA LEU A 606 13.34 24.48 0.11
C LEU A 606 12.74 25.05 -1.17
N ALA A 607 11.52 24.63 -1.52
CA ALA A 607 10.79 25.18 -2.68
C ALA A 607 10.63 26.70 -2.59
N THR A 608 10.37 27.23 -1.39
CA THR A 608 10.28 28.68 -1.10
C THR A 608 11.56 29.46 -1.37
N LEU A 609 12.70 28.78 -1.44
CA LEU A 609 14.00 29.34 -1.77
C LEU A 609 14.45 28.88 -3.18
N SER A 610 13.50 28.53 -4.05
CA SER A 610 13.76 28.03 -5.41
C SER A 610 14.70 26.82 -5.43
N GLY A 611 14.52 25.92 -4.46
CA GLY A 611 15.35 24.72 -4.33
C GLY A 611 16.71 24.96 -3.68
N MET A 612 17.03 26.16 -3.19
CA MET A 612 18.22 26.41 -2.38
C MET A 612 17.97 26.07 -0.91
N SER A 613 19.04 25.71 -0.19
CA SER A 613 19.02 25.69 1.28
C SER A 613 19.24 27.09 1.87
N PRO A 614 18.80 27.35 3.12
CA PRO A 614 19.13 28.60 3.80
C PRO A 614 20.64 28.90 3.83
N SER A 615 21.49 27.87 3.93
CA SER A 615 22.94 28.02 3.87
C SER A 615 23.44 28.54 2.51
N GLU A 616 22.87 28.06 1.41
CA GLU A 616 23.20 28.45 0.04
C GLU A 616 22.58 29.81 -0.32
N ALA A 617 21.31 30.00 0.02
CA ALA A 617 20.58 31.23 -0.21
C ALA A 617 21.22 32.43 0.51
N SER A 618 21.90 32.20 1.64
CA SER A 618 22.64 33.26 2.35
C SER A 618 23.85 33.80 1.58
N GLN A 619 24.33 33.07 0.55
CA GLN A 619 25.54 33.39 -0.20
C GLN A 619 25.25 34.19 -1.48
N SER A 620 24.05 34.13 -2.03
CA SER A 620 23.64 34.86 -3.25
C SER A 620 22.72 36.04 -2.92
N GLU A 621 22.73 37.09 -3.76
CA GLU A 621 21.85 38.25 -3.55
C GLU A 621 20.37 37.90 -3.78
N GLU A 622 20.08 37.03 -4.75
CA GLU A 622 18.74 36.52 -5.01
C GLU A 622 18.24 35.64 -3.87
N GLY A 623 19.07 34.71 -3.38
CA GLY A 623 18.75 33.87 -2.23
C GLY A 623 18.53 34.67 -0.95
N LYS A 624 19.32 35.72 -0.69
CA LYS A 624 19.11 36.62 0.46
C LYS A 624 17.75 37.31 0.41
N ARG A 625 17.28 37.71 -0.78
CA ARG A 625 15.94 38.31 -0.96
C ARG A 625 14.84 37.30 -0.65
N LEU A 626 14.97 36.05 -1.11
CA LEU A 626 14.03 34.97 -0.83
C LEU A 626 14.00 34.63 0.67
N LEU A 627 15.17 34.48 1.31
CA LEU A 627 15.31 34.29 2.77
C LEU A 627 14.67 35.43 3.57
N TRP A 628 14.89 36.68 3.16
CA TRP A 628 14.28 37.82 3.83
C TRP A 628 12.75 37.83 3.70
N THR A 629 12.23 37.35 2.57
CA THR A 629 10.79 37.19 2.36
C THR A 629 10.22 36.11 3.27
N MET A 630 10.90 34.97 3.43
CA MET A 630 10.56 33.93 4.39
C MET A 630 10.57 34.46 5.83
N PHE A 631 11.61 35.18 6.26
CA PHE A 631 11.67 35.80 7.59
C PHE A 631 10.53 36.80 7.86
N LYS A 632 10.14 37.58 6.84
CA LYS A 632 8.97 38.46 6.95
C LYS A 632 7.68 37.67 7.16
N LYS A 633 7.48 36.56 6.44
CA LYS A 633 6.30 35.69 6.62
C LYS A 633 6.25 35.12 8.05
N ILE A 634 7.35 34.53 8.53
CA ILE A 634 7.48 34.00 9.88
C ILE A 634 7.13 35.06 10.93
N GLY A 635 7.70 36.27 10.80
CA GLY A 635 7.46 37.38 11.72
C GLY A 635 6.06 37.99 11.64
N GLN A 636 5.39 37.96 10.48
CA GLN A 636 4.00 38.39 10.34
C GLN A 636 3.04 37.44 11.06
N ARG A 637 3.29 36.12 11.00
CA ARG A 637 2.47 35.13 11.69
C ARG A 637 2.71 35.13 13.20
N GLU A 638 3.95 35.36 13.66
CA GLU A 638 4.21 35.62 15.10
C GLU A 638 3.32 36.74 15.66
N LYS A 639 3.06 37.78 14.87
CA LYS A 639 2.23 38.93 15.28
C LYS A 639 0.72 38.67 15.21
N LYS A 640 0.26 37.73 14.36
CA LYS A 640 -1.17 37.43 14.17
C LYS A 640 -1.78 36.56 15.28
N GLY A 641 -0.96 36.01 16.19
CA GLY A 641 -1.42 35.09 17.23
C GLY A 641 -1.65 33.67 16.67
N LEU A 642 -1.52 32.67 17.54
CA LEU A 642 -1.69 31.25 17.18
C LEU A 642 -3.18 30.87 17.12
N VAL A 643 -3.51 29.92 16.26
CA VAL A 643 -4.76 29.15 16.36
C VAL A 643 -4.78 28.50 17.76
N PRO A 644 -5.93 28.47 18.47
CA PRO A 644 -6.01 27.85 19.79
C PRO A 644 -5.52 26.40 19.74
N GLY A 645 -4.44 26.08 20.47
CA GLY A 645 -3.85 24.73 20.53
C GLY A 645 -2.39 24.65 20.07
N GLN A 646 -1.97 25.44 19.07
CA GLN A 646 -0.59 25.42 18.60
C GLN A 646 0.32 26.25 19.52
N GLN A 647 1.43 25.67 20.01
CA GLN A 647 2.51 26.40 20.68
C GLN A 647 3.68 26.60 19.72
N LYS A 648 3.95 27.85 19.29
CA LYS A 648 5.19 28.17 18.56
C LYS A 648 6.40 27.98 19.49
N ARG A 649 7.23 26.97 19.20
CA ARG A 649 8.45 26.69 19.97
C ARG A 649 9.69 27.37 19.40
N ILE A 650 9.78 27.61 18.09
CA ILE A 650 10.91 28.36 17.48
C ILE A 650 10.47 29.77 17.10
N ASN A 651 11.31 30.75 17.48
CA ASN A 651 11.11 32.16 17.14
C ASN A 651 11.98 32.61 15.97
N LEU A 652 11.57 33.67 15.25
CA LEU A 652 12.31 34.28 14.15
C LEU A 652 13.78 34.57 14.49
N LYS A 653 14.04 35.05 15.72
CA LYS A 653 15.40 35.33 16.20
C LYS A 653 16.31 34.09 16.18
N GLU A 654 15.76 32.91 16.41
CA GLU A 654 16.53 31.66 16.43
C GLU A 654 16.92 31.22 15.02
N TYR A 655 16.02 31.39 14.03
CA TYR A 655 16.34 31.18 12.61
C TYR A 655 17.43 32.16 12.13
N MET A 656 17.28 33.46 12.44
CA MET A 656 18.28 34.48 12.08
C MET A 656 19.63 34.18 12.70
N ARG A 657 19.66 33.86 14.00
CA ARG A 657 20.88 33.45 14.71
C ARG A 657 21.56 32.26 14.04
N LYS A 658 20.79 31.26 13.59
CA LYS A 658 21.37 30.07 12.94
C LYS A 658 22.09 30.42 11.64
N VAL A 659 21.49 31.29 10.81
CA VAL A 659 22.10 31.78 9.57
C VAL A 659 23.33 32.65 9.85
N GLU A 660 23.32 33.44 10.91
CA GLU A 660 24.48 34.24 11.33
C GLU A 660 25.65 33.37 11.82
N GLN A 661 25.39 32.39 12.69
CA GLN A 661 26.39 31.44 13.18
C GLN A 661 27.03 30.65 12.03
N GLY A 662 26.25 30.27 11.01
CA GLY A 662 26.75 29.58 9.82
C GLY A 662 27.67 30.43 8.94
N LYS A 663 27.64 31.76 9.07
CA LYS A 663 28.58 32.68 8.39
C LYS A 663 29.91 32.80 9.14
N GLU A 664 29.88 32.74 10.47
CA GLU A 664 31.08 32.86 11.31
C GLU A 664 31.96 31.60 11.29
N GLY A 665 31.38 30.42 11.06
CA GLY A 665 32.12 29.14 10.94
C GLY A 665 32.87 28.92 9.61
N LYS A 666 32.84 29.89 8.68
CA LYS A 666 33.50 29.83 7.36
C LYS A 666 34.64 30.85 7.19
N ILE A 667 35.18 31.39 8.29
CA ILE A 667 36.35 32.30 8.28
C ILE A 667 37.64 31.50 8.50
#